data_AF-A0A8S1F425-F1
#
_entry.id   AF-A0A8S1F425-F1
#
_cell.length_a   1.000
_cell.length_b   1.000
_cell.length_c   1.000
_cell.angle_alpha   90.00
_cell.angle_beta   90.00
_cell.angle_gamma   90.00
#
_symmetry.space_group_name_H-M   'P 1'
#
loop_
_entity.id
_entity.type
_entity.pdbx_description
1 polymer ?
#
loop_
_entity_poly.entity_id
_entity_poly.type
_entity_poly.pdbx_seq_one_letter_code
_entity_poly.pdbx_strand_id
1 'polypeptide(L)'
;MVKRKRINVSEFDAMLDKAMKKGDTVGIVDCYNEIGKEKAEFDDFDGAIEAYLQGSSEARKAGLVLERSFSERGLAEVYAKLGNKSKCFDHLSMFKSLSIESGNDSQIQLSLHVEAWCLQNLFDKGMADRIDLERALSVAKSSIEYLEKKRSAIAKFRYLGTIEQRKSKLLLMIAQIEQMLGNDSKALSHLCDAEHVIQDNDKEIFYEILLTRSGFAPINQRVQIARKMVKIASKERKGDALHELSHQLILNGEFDEGYKRLRETYFENSKYLHDDIVDIKSKLTILFKISMYNEELKNPTEMEKCEIYEALADLHDEYFRFLSNREKREYRHFAEENIIENYKNMIRNKRDIKDEIRGLLAIGLVYQDLNEYVNSKSIFEKRLELQISNNASIDEIIDTKISIFECMCHLKRDGLFKEFENLKKQTRTTSSRKELFFVWADYLEEMKEIDDAKYCRNIAEGLNDSPSELEDDGTDKLFGNWSEDKILKECKVEHEKLAAKEKAMLKKDRQNNTGETELHNAAKVDNPEMVEHLCQQGYSVNVVDNAGWTPLSEAVNHENYENVAILIRYGADVNIASKEGFENSSSRREVRHTRLTPLMEACAQGFEKIAKLLIENGAKLEKRDSLGYSAYNHLEEYIRENGYTEEQKLFKVYFEELMKERNVSLNVAAPRAVLEETQESNTQRMPAPVQPSQTSPIIRDRKRMNRSSAGSENSVKRKPTSPTPPLSTKIISRQNTPDVIEMRTPVRVSPPSVRQTTPLAATAATSMACCPVRVFFVNPPNDQIKNMMWSLPRQSTIADLRRKILSYLKSAEYEVRLQTHDGTNMEYSDEVLLAQIGDDVKIDCLLEMGSAAKIYSNSKGISRFILMHVVVLWDLVIVCNIDYSCTSQFI
;
A
#
# COMPACT_ATOMS: atom_id res chain seq x y z
N MET A 1 13.51 4.08 24.16
CA MET A 1 13.82 5.54 24.36
C MET A 1 15.24 5.83 24.92
N VAL A 2 16.27 6.16 24.13
CA VAL A 2 17.61 6.58 24.68
C VAL A 2 18.29 7.71 23.88
N LYS A 3 17.77 8.95 23.96
CA LYS A 3 18.53 10.23 23.80
C LYS A 3 17.73 11.55 23.88
N ARG A 4 16.46 11.54 24.32
CA ARG A 4 15.85 12.79 24.81
C ARG A 4 16.69 13.30 26.00
N LYS A 5 16.77 14.63 26.16
CA LYS A 5 17.71 15.28 27.10
C LYS A 5 17.47 14.78 28.53
N ARG A 6 18.51 14.87 29.38
CA ARG A 6 18.30 14.78 30.83
C ARG A 6 17.23 15.81 31.23
N ILE A 7 16.23 15.33 31.97
CA ILE A 7 15.16 16.05 32.67
C ILE A 7 15.53 17.53 32.89
N ASN A 8 14.79 18.46 32.28
CA ASN A 8 15.13 19.89 32.32
C ASN A 8 14.60 20.58 33.59
N VAL A 9 14.02 19.81 34.53
CA VAL A 9 13.51 20.27 35.84
C VAL A 9 14.55 21.07 36.61
N SER A 10 15.85 20.77 36.52
CA SER A 10 16.88 21.59 37.21
C SER A 10 17.07 23.01 36.65
N GLU A 11 16.64 23.27 35.40
CA GLU A 11 16.54 24.64 34.85
C GLU A 11 15.23 25.30 35.35
N PHE A 12 14.12 24.56 35.39
CA PHE A 12 12.85 25.06 35.92
C PHE A 12 12.88 25.33 37.44
N ASP A 13 13.57 24.50 38.23
CA ASP A 13 13.83 24.72 39.66
C ASP A 13 14.60 26.03 39.86
N ALA A 14 15.64 26.27 39.04
CA ALA A 14 16.41 27.52 39.07
C ALA A 14 15.60 28.74 38.60
N MET A 15 14.60 28.54 37.72
CA MET A 15 13.62 29.58 37.35
C MET A 15 12.60 29.85 38.45
N LEU A 16 12.08 28.81 39.10
CA LEU A 16 11.15 28.87 40.23
C LEU A 16 11.79 29.60 41.42
N ASP A 17 13.00 29.20 41.78
CA ASP A 17 13.83 29.79 42.85
C ASP A 17 14.12 31.29 42.57
N LYS A 18 14.27 31.66 41.29
CA LYS A 18 14.44 33.05 40.82
C LYS A 18 13.13 33.84 40.78
N ALA A 19 11.98 33.19 40.54
CA ALA A 19 10.66 33.80 40.59
C ALA A 19 10.22 34.06 42.04
N MET A 20 10.45 33.09 42.94
CA MET A 20 10.29 33.23 44.40
C MET A 20 11.10 34.41 44.95
N LYS A 21 12.39 34.51 44.59
CA LYS A 21 13.28 35.63 45.00
C LYS A 21 12.86 37.00 44.44
N LYS A 22 11.93 37.05 43.49
CA LYS A 22 11.34 38.27 42.92
C LYS A 22 9.93 38.58 43.42
N GLY A 23 9.24 37.62 44.05
CA GLY A 23 7.80 37.72 44.32
C GLY A 23 6.91 37.62 43.08
N ASP A 24 7.40 36.99 42.00
CA ASP A 24 6.69 36.85 40.72
C ASP A 24 5.68 35.69 40.79
N THR A 25 4.48 35.96 41.28
CA THR A 25 3.45 34.93 41.54
C THR A 25 2.97 34.21 40.27
N VAL A 26 2.94 34.88 39.11
CA VAL A 26 2.61 34.25 37.83
C VAL A 26 3.76 33.33 37.41
N GLY A 27 5.00 33.84 37.41
CA GLY A 27 6.18 33.05 37.07
C GLY A 27 6.39 31.82 37.99
N ILE A 28 6.02 31.90 39.26
CA ILE A 28 6.01 30.76 40.19
C ILE A 28 5.04 29.66 39.73
N VAL A 29 3.79 30.03 39.40
CA VAL A 29 2.76 29.06 38.99
C VAL A 29 3.09 28.45 37.62
N ASP A 30 3.58 29.25 36.68
CA ASP A 30 4.02 28.76 35.36
C ASP A 30 5.20 27.78 35.47
N CYS A 31 6.17 28.04 36.35
CA CYS A 31 7.25 27.09 36.63
C CYS A 31 6.72 25.78 37.23
N TYR A 32 5.78 25.84 38.19
CA TYR A 32 5.15 24.64 38.74
C TYR A 32 4.38 23.83 37.69
N ASN A 33 3.70 24.50 36.75
CA ASN A 33 2.97 23.84 35.66
C ASN A 33 3.92 23.13 34.69
N GLU A 34 5.03 23.74 34.29
CA GLU A 34 6.02 23.08 33.40
C GLU A 34 6.81 21.98 34.12
N ILE A 35 7.12 22.12 35.42
CA ILE A 35 7.71 21.03 36.23
C ILE A 35 6.75 19.84 36.30
N GLY A 36 5.47 20.09 36.57
CA GLY A 36 4.44 19.04 36.58
C GLY A 36 4.29 18.35 35.23
N LYS A 37 4.41 19.10 34.13
CA LYS A 37 4.36 18.58 32.76
C LYS A 37 5.57 17.71 32.42
N GLU A 38 6.79 18.22 32.62
CA GLU A 38 8.03 17.45 32.38
C GLU A 38 8.02 16.13 33.17
N LYS A 39 7.67 16.18 34.47
CA LYS A 39 7.58 14.97 35.30
C LYS A 39 6.54 13.96 34.77
N ALA A 40 5.38 14.42 34.33
CA ALA A 40 4.33 13.58 33.73
C ALA A 40 4.63 13.09 32.29
N GLU A 41 5.71 13.59 31.66
CA GLU A 41 6.30 13.08 30.41
C GLU A 41 7.44 12.07 30.65
N PHE A 42 7.94 11.96 31.89
CA PHE A 42 8.91 10.95 32.36
C PHE A 42 8.30 9.98 33.39
N ASP A 43 6.97 9.88 33.44
CA ASP A 43 6.18 9.01 34.32
C ASP A 43 6.40 9.17 35.85
N ASP A 44 7.01 10.28 36.30
CA ASP A 44 7.02 10.73 37.70
C ASP A 44 5.66 11.35 38.06
N PHE A 45 4.63 10.51 38.14
CA PHE A 45 3.25 10.97 38.36
C PHE A 45 3.04 11.56 39.76
N ASP A 46 3.65 11.00 40.79
CA ASP A 46 3.54 11.54 42.15
C ASP A 46 4.20 12.92 42.25
N GLY A 47 5.43 13.07 41.74
CA GLY A 47 6.11 14.36 41.69
C GLY A 47 5.41 15.37 40.77
N ALA A 48 4.72 14.92 39.73
CA ALA A 48 3.89 15.80 38.88
C ALA A 48 2.66 16.30 39.64
N ILE A 49 1.98 15.42 40.38
CA ILE A 49 0.86 15.77 41.26
C ILE A 49 1.29 16.79 42.31
N GLU A 50 2.44 16.59 42.96
CA GLU A 50 2.99 17.55 43.93
C GLU A 50 3.19 18.94 43.30
N ALA A 51 3.83 19.01 42.13
CA ALA A 51 4.10 20.27 41.44
C ALA A 51 2.80 21.01 41.05
N TYR A 52 1.83 20.31 40.44
CA TYR A 52 0.55 20.94 40.09
C TYR A 52 -0.30 21.33 41.32
N LEU A 53 -0.25 20.56 42.42
CA LEU A 53 -0.93 20.95 43.67
C LEU A 53 -0.30 22.20 44.29
N GLN A 54 1.03 22.36 44.24
CA GLN A 54 1.72 23.58 44.65
C GLN A 54 1.34 24.76 43.73
N GLY A 55 1.35 24.56 42.41
CA GLY A 55 0.89 25.57 41.43
C GLY A 55 -0.54 26.04 41.69
N SER A 56 -1.50 25.12 41.87
CA SER A 56 -2.90 25.47 42.19
C SER A 56 -3.04 26.19 43.54
N SER A 57 -2.21 25.83 44.52
CA SER A 57 -2.18 26.47 45.84
C SER A 57 -1.71 27.93 45.78
N GLU A 58 -0.56 28.20 45.13
CA GLU A 58 -0.04 29.57 44.99
C GLU A 58 -0.95 30.42 44.09
N ALA A 59 -1.46 29.86 42.99
CA ALA A 59 -2.41 30.55 42.12
C ALA A 59 -3.69 30.95 42.86
N ARG A 60 -4.22 30.06 43.73
CA ARG A 60 -5.40 30.35 44.58
C ARG A 60 -5.13 31.46 45.59
N LYS A 61 -3.94 31.49 46.21
CA LYS A 61 -3.55 32.57 47.15
C LYS A 61 -3.41 33.92 46.44
N ALA A 62 -2.90 33.92 45.20
CA ALA A 62 -2.67 35.11 44.41
C ALA A 62 -3.89 35.59 43.59
N GLY A 63 -5.01 34.85 43.59
CA GLY A 63 -6.21 35.17 42.79
C GLY A 63 -6.07 34.90 41.28
N LEU A 64 -5.08 34.09 40.90
CA LEU A 64 -4.69 33.81 39.52
C LEU A 64 -5.56 32.69 38.91
N VAL A 65 -6.80 33.02 38.53
CA VAL A 65 -7.82 32.09 38.03
C VAL A 65 -7.38 31.33 36.79
N LEU A 66 -6.75 32.02 35.83
CA LEU A 66 -6.34 31.43 34.54
C LEU A 66 -5.14 30.49 34.72
N GLU A 67 -4.15 30.92 35.49
CA GLU A 67 -2.91 30.20 35.79
C GLU A 67 -3.22 28.93 36.59
N ARG A 68 -4.15 29.03 37.55
CA ARG A 68 -4.70 27.88 38.30
C ARG A 68 -5.40 26.87 37.40
N SER A 69 -6.10 27.32 36.35
CA SER A 69 -6.82 26.42 35.44
C SER A 69 -5.88 25.42 34.75
N PHE A 70 -4.64 25.82 34.42
CA PHE A 70 -3.63 24.91 33.88
C PHE A 70 -3.19 23.84 34.90
N SER A 71 -3.03 24.21 36.17
CA SER A 71 -2.66 23.25 37.23
C SER A 71 -3.75 22.19 37.46
N GLU A 72 -5.01 22.62 37.52
CA GLU A 72 -6.16 21.70 37.67
C GLU A 72 -6.34 20.81 36.42
N ARG A 73 -6.06 21.33 35.21
CA ARG A 73 -5.97 20.53 33.99
C ARG A 73 -4.90 19.43 34.10
N GLY A 74 -3.68 19.79 34.52
CA GLY A 74 -2.58 18.84 34.67
C GLY A 74 -2.89 17.71 35.66
N LEU A 75 -3.54 18.04 36.78
CA LEU A 75 -4.02 17.05 37.76
C LEU A 75 -5.09 16.12 37.19
N ALA A 76 -6.05 16.65 36.44
CA ALA A 76 -7.05 15.83 35.74
C ALA A 76 -6.40 14.85 34.75
N GLU A 77 -5.43 15.31 33.94
CA GLU A 77 -4.74 14.49 32.94
C GLU A 77 -3.86 13.40 33.59
N VAL A 78 -3.13 13.71 34.66
CA VAL A 78 -2.33 12.71 35.40
C VAL A 78 -3.23 11.70 36.13
N TYR A 79 -4.32 12.13 36.76
CA TYR A 79 -5.23 11.18 37.42
C TYR A 79 -6.01 10.31 36.43
N ALA A 80 -6.23 10.74 35.19
CA ALA A 80 -6.73 9.88 34.12
C ALA A 80 -5.71 8.78 33.75
N LYS A 81 -4.43 9.15 33.52
CA LYS A 81 -3.35 8.17 33.27
C LYS A 81 -3.23 7.12 34.39
N LEU A 82 -3.40 7.54 35.65
CA LEU A 82 -3.36 6.68 36.84
C LEU A 82 -4.65 5.87 37.09
N GLY A 83 -5.70 6.02 36.28
CA GLY A 83 -6.99 5.35 36.49
C GLY A 83 -7.83 5.91 37.66
N ASN A 84 -7.41 7.00 38.33
CA ASN A 84 -8.11 7.53 39.50
C ASN A 84 -9.33 8.38 39.09
N LYS A 85 -10.42 7.70 38.74
CA LYS A 85 -11.68 8.29 38.27
C LYS A 85 -12.20 9.42 39.15
N SER A 86 -12.22 9.25 40.47
CA SER A 86 -12.76 10.26 41.40
C SER A 86 -11.96 11.56 41.32
N LYS A 87 -10.65 11.50 41.59
CA LYS A 87 -9.79 12.69 41.57
C LYS A 87 -9.73 13.34 40.19
N CYS A 88 -9.75 12.52 39.12
CA CYS A 88 -9.84 13.04 37.76
C CYS A 88 -11.10 13.90 37.57
N PHE A 89 -12.28 13.43 38.00
CA PHE A 89 -13.51 14.23 37.93
C PHE A 89 -13.51 15.47 38.84
N ASP A 90 -12.94 15.38 40.05
CA ASP A 90 -12.81 16.53 40.96
C ASP A 90 -12.00 17.66 40.30
N HIS A 91 -10.85 17.32 39.71
CA HIS A 91 -9.98 18.28 39.01
C HIS A 91 -10.54 18.72 37.64
N LEU A 92 -11.23 17.85 36.89
CA LEU A 92 -11.97 18.25 35.67
C LEU A 92 -13.06 19.28 35.98
N SER A 93 -13.82 19.07 37.05
CA SER A 93 -14.87 20.00 37.50
C SER A 93 -14.29 21.36 37.85
N MET A 94 -13.17 21.37 38.58
CA MET A 94 -12.42 22.58 38.96
C MET A 94 -11.79 23.30 37.75
N PHE A 95 -11.20 22.56 36.81
CA PHE A 95 -10.67 23.12 35.56
C PHE A 95 -11.78 23.78 34.73
N LYS A 96 -12.93 23.13 34.62
CA LYS A 96 -14.09 23.61 33.86
C LYS A 96 -14.72 24.87 34.47
N SER A 97 -14.83 24.96 35.79
CA SER A 97 -15.33 26.17 36.48
C SER A 97 -14.36 27.35 36.34
N LEU A 98 -13.07 27.14 36.61
CA LEU A 98 -12.03 28.18 36.44
C LEU A 98 -11.90 28.65 34.99
N SER A 99 -12.06 27.73 34.01
CA SER A 99 -12.08 28.08 32.58
C SER A 99 -13.20 29.08 32.26
N ILE A 100 -14.40 28.86 32.81
CA ILE A 100 -15.55 29.76 32.64
C ILE A 100 -15.33 31.08 33.39
N GLU A 101 -14.85 31.02 34.64
CA GLU A 101 -14.55 32.19 35.48
C GLU A 101 -13.50 33.12 34.84
N SER A 102 -12.47 32.55 34.20
CA SER A 102 -11.43 33.31 33.48
C SER A 102 -11.94 34.07 32.24
N GLY A 103 -13.16 33.77 31.77
CA GLY A 103 -13.71 34.31 30.51
C GLY A 103 -12.96 33.88 29.23
N ASN A 104 -11.98 32.97 29.34
CA ASN A 104 -11.12 32.59 28.22
C ASN A 104 -11.76 31.50 27.36
N ASP A 105 -12.34 31.90 26.23
CA ASP A 105 -12.95 30.99 25.23
C ASP A 105 -12.03 29.83 24.80
N SER A 106 -10.70 30.02 24.80
CA SER A 106 -9.75 28.94 24.47
C SER A 106 -9.61 27.93 25.60
N GLN A 107 -9.71 28.34 26.87
CA GLN A 107 -9.75 27.41 28.00
C GLN A 107 -11.10 26.69 28.09
N ILE A 108 -12.22 27.39 27.86
CA ILE A 108 -13.55 26.77 27.88
C ILE A 108 -13.64 25.67 26.82
N GLN A 109 -13.16 25.92 25.59
CA GLN A 109 -13.06 24.90 24.54
C GLN A 109 -12.15 23.72 24.95
N LEU A 110 -10.99 24.01 25.55
CA LEU A 110 -10.04 23.00 26.02
C LEU A 110 -10.59 22.15 27.18
N SER A 111 -11.39 22.72 28.09
CA SER A 111 -12.01 21.98 29.19
C SER A 111 -12.92 20.83 28.70
N LEU A 112 -13.61 21.03 27.57
CA LEU A 112 -14.40 20.00 26.91
C LEU A 112 -13.51 18.96 26.21
N HIS A 113 -12.41 19.39 25.58
CA HIS A 113 -11.45 18.46 24.95
C HIS A 113 -10.80 17.54 25.99
N VAL A 114 -10.36 18.10 27.12
CA VAL A 114 -9.72 17.35 28.21
C VAL A 114 -10.72 16.46 28.96
N GLU A 115 -11.96 16.90 29.18
CA GLU A 115 -13.00 16.02 29.74
C GLU A 115 -13.21 14.77 28.88
N ALA A 116 -13.29 14.91 27.55
CA ALA A 116 -13.41 13.77 26.65
C ALA A 116 -12.14 12.89 26.62
N TRP A 117 -10.94 13.49 26.57
CA TRP A 117 -9.67 12.75 26.58
C TRP A 117 -9.45 11.96 27.88
N CYS A 118 -9.80 12.54 29.03
CA CYS A 118 -9.72 11.86 30.32
C CYS A 118 -10.70 10.69 30.41
N LEU A 119 -11.93 10.83 29.89
CA LEU A 119 -12.91 9.74 29.84
C LEU A 119 -12.42 8.58 28.96
N GLN A 120 -11.78 8.87 27.82
CA GLN A 120 -11.14 7.88 26.94
C GLN A 120 -10.03 7.12 27.68
N ASN A 121 -9.08 7.83 28.30
CA ASN A 121 -7.97 7.22 29.04
C ASN A 121 -8.46 6.39 30.24
N LEU A 122 -9.50 6.83 30.95
CA LEU A 122 -10.12 6.05 32.02
C LEU A 122 -10.81 4.77 31.50
N PHE A 123 -11.31 4.76 30.26
CA PHE A 123 -11.87 3.56 29.62
C PHE A 123 -10.77 2.57 29.26
N ASP A 124 -9.64 3.06 28.71
CA ASP A 124 -8.46 2.24 28.40
C ASP A 124 -7.83 1.61 29.66
N LYS A 125 -8.04 2.20 30.84
CA LYS A 125 -7.67 1.63 32.15
C LYS A 125 -8.75 0.75 32.80
N GLY A 126 -9.89 0.53 32.14
CA GLY A 126 -11.02 -0.25 32.67
C GLY A 126 -11.77 0.43 33.83
N MET A 127 -11.60 1.74 34.01
CA MET A 127 -12.18 2.54 35.11
C MET A 127 -13.42 3.35 34.66
N ALA A 128 -13.57 3.59 33.37
CA ALA A 128 -14.76 4.17 32.75
C ALA A 128 -15.55 3.11 31.97
N ASP A 129 -16.86 3.31 31.84
CA ASP A 129 -17.75 2.39 31.12
C ASP A 129 -18.20 2.94 29.76
N ARG A 130 -19.11 2.22 29.09
CA ARG A 130 -19.68 2.63 27.81
C ARG A 130 -20.44 3.97 27.88
N ILE A 131 -21.08 4.29 29.00
CA ILE A 131 -21.84 5.53 29.19
C ILE A 131 -20.88 6.71 29.35
N ASP A 132 -19.78 6.53 30.08
CA ASP A 132 -18.66 7.48 30.13
C ASP A 132 -18.04 7.72 28.74
N LEU A 133 -17.93 6.69 27.91
CA LEU A 133 -17.39 6.78 26.54
C LEU A 133 -18.37 7.46 25.57
N GLU A 134 -19.68 7.19 25.68
CA GLU A 134 -20.74 7.90 24.94
C GLU A 134 -20.87 9.37 25.41
N ARG A 135 -20.58 9.66 26.69
CA ARG A 135 -20.38 11.02 27.20
C ARG A 135 -19.14 11.67 26.57
N ALA A 136 -18.00 10.99 26.52
CA ALA A 136 -16.77 11.51 25.90
C ALA A 136 -17.02 11.96 24.45
N LEU A 137 -17.73 11.12 23.69
CA LEU A 137 -18.15 11.40 22.32
C LEU A 137 -19.00 12.69 22.21
N SER A 138 -19.98 12.84 23.11
CA SER A 138 -20.87 14.00 23.18
C SER A 138 -20.12 15.29 23.55
N VAL A 139 -19.22 15.22 24.54
CA VAL A 139 -18.41 16.37 24.98
C VAL A 139 -17.38 16.77 23.90
N ALA A 140 -16.78 15.81 23.20
CA ALA A 140 -15.86 16.07 22.08
C ALA A 140 -16.56 16.79 20.92
N LYS A 141 -17.76 16.32 20.53
CA LYS A 141 -18.60 16.96 19.50
C LYS A 141 -19.01 18.38 19.94
N SER A 142 -19.40 18.55 21.22
CA SER A 142 -19.65 19.87 21.83
C SER A 142 -18.43 20.81 21.81
N SER A 143 -17.21 20.27 21.94
CA SER A 143 -15.96 21.06 21.83
C SER A 143 -15.74 21.59 20.41
N ILE A 144 -16.09 20.82 19.36
CA ILE A 144 -16.04 21.28 17.96
C ILE A 144 -17.09 22.38 17.72
N GLU A 145 -18.32 22.21 18.20
CA GLU A 145 -19.38 23.23 18.08
C GLU A 145 -18.97 24.54 18.76
N TYR A 146 -18.37 24.46 19.95
CA TYR A 146 -17.86 25.62 20.67
C TYR A 146 -16.68 26.29 19.93
N LEU A 147 -15.76 25.48 19.39
CA LEU A 147 -14.58 25.93 18.64
C LEU A 147 -14.98 26.74 17.40
N GLU A 148 -15.98 26.29 16.64
CA GLU A 148 -16.51 27.02 15.49
C GLU A 148 -17.34 28.25 15.92
N LYS A 149 -18.17 28.12 16.96
CA LYS A 149 -18.97 29.25 17.50
C LYS A 149 -18.11 30.40 18.05
N LYS A 150 -16.93 30.11 18.60
CA LYS A 150 -15.98 31.09 19.15
C LYS A 150 -14.69 31.25 18.31
N ARG A 151 -14.75 30.91 17.02
CA ARG A 151 -13.59 30.89 16.09
C ARG A 151 -12.69 32.13 16.21
N SER A 152 -13.25 33.34 16.14
CA SER A 152 -12.49 34.60 16.19
C SER A 152 -11.89 34.96 17.55
N ALA A 153 -12.42 34.41 18.64
CA ALA A 153 -11.85 34.58 19.98
C ALA A 153 -10.70 33.58 20.21
N ILE A 154 -10.91 32.31 19.83
CA ILE A 154 -9.94 31.23 20.00
C ILE A 154 -8.72 31.42 19.06
N ALA A 155 -8.91 31.99 17.86
CA ALA A 155 -7.86 32.31 16.89
C ALA A 155 -6.68 33.15 17.45
N LYS A 156 -6.89 33.85 18.56
CA LYS A 156 -5.88 34.67 19.25
C LYS A 156 -4.83 33.81 19.97
N PHE A 157 -5.20 32.61 20.41
CA PHE A 157 -4.38 31.72 21.24
C PHE A 157 -3.62 30.68 20.39
N ARG A 158 -2.83 31.15 19.42
CA ARG A 158 -2.11 30.31 18.43
C ARG A 158 -1.09 29.33 19.03
N TYR A 159 -0.58 29.58 20.23
CA TYR A 159 0.37 28.70 20.91
C TYR A 159 -0.25 27.34 21.32
N LEU A 160 -1.58 27.26 21.43
CA LEU A 160 -2.36 26.03 21.58
C LEU A 160 -2.78 25.43 20.22
N GLY A 161 -2.07 25.78 19.14
CA GLY A 161 -2.36 25.38 17.77
C GLY A 161 -3.45 26.20 17.06
N THR A 162 -3.53 26.03 15.75
CA THR A 162 -4.56 26.61 14.88
C THR A 162 -5.93 25.97 15.14
N ILE A 163 -6.99 26.59 14.62
CA ILE A 163 -8.37 26.10 14.81
C ILE A 163 -8.56 24.80 14.04
N GLU A 164 -7.94 24.73 12.87
CA GLU A 164 -7.86 23.60 11.97
C GLU A 164 -7.13 22.42 12.65
N GLN A 165 -5.95 22.66 13.24
CA GLN A 165 -5.23 21.66 14.04
C GLN A 165 -6.07 21.14 15.22
N ARG A 166 -6.71 22.03 15.99
CA ARG A 166 -7.56 21.65 17.14
C ARG A 166 -8.78 20.85 16.71
N LYS A 167 -9.46 21.26 15.64
CA LYS A 167 -10.63 20.57 15.06
C LYS A 167 -10.22 19.19 14.55
N SER A 168 -9.08 19.08 13.87
CA SER A 168 -8.56 17.79 13.40
C SER A 168 -8.20 16.85 14.55
N LYS A 169 -7.61 17.35 15.65
CA LYS A 169 -7.35 16.55 16.86
C LYS A 169 -8.64 16.09 17.54
N LEU A 170 -9.68 16.94 17.57
CA LEU A 170 -11.00 16.56 18.08
C LEU A 170 -11.67 15.48 17.20
N LEU A 171 -11.57 15.60 15.87
CA LEU A 171 -12.11 14.60 14.92
C LEU A 171 -11.38 13.25 15.02
N LEU A 172 -10.04 13.28 15.18
CA LEU A 172 -9.23 12.09 15.46
C LEU A 172 -9.66 11.39 16.76
N MET A 173 -9.80 12.14 17.85
CA MET A 173 -10.26 11.62 19.15
C MET A 173 -11.69 11.08 19.08
N ILE A 174 -12.59 11.77 18.35
CA ILE A 174 -13.95 11.28 18.06
C ILE A 174 -13.91 9.96 17.27
N ALA A 175 -13.00 9.81 16.31
CA ALA A 175 -12.86 8.57 15.55
C ALA A 175 -12.39 7.41 16.43
N GLN A 176 -11.40 7.63 17.30
CA GLN A 176 -10.94 6.64 18.28
C GLN A 176 -12.08 6.24 19.24
N ILE A 177 -12.83 7.22 19.75
CA ILE A 177 -14.00 6.95 20.62
C ILE A 177 -15.10 6.18 19.88
N GLU A 178 -15.42 6.51 18.61
CA GLU A 178 -16.39 5.75 17.82
C GLU A 178 -15.88 4.33 17.50
N GLN A 179 -14.58 4.12 17.26
CA GLN A 179 -13.95 2.79 17.12
C GLN A 179 -14.05 1.98 18.41
N MET A 180 -13.76 2.57 19.57
CA MET A 180 -13.90 1.93 20.90
C MET A 180 -15.37 1.57 21.21
N LEU A 181 -16.34 2.25 20.58
CA LEU A 181 -17.78 1.92 20.62
C LEU A 181 -18.22 0.90 19.55
N GLY A 182 -17.30 0.42 18.70
CA GLY A 182 -17.56 -0.54 17.61
C GLY A 182 -18.14 0.07 16.32
N ASN A 183 -18.03 1.38 16.12
CA ASN A 183 -18.60 2.12 14.99
C ASN A 183 -17.54 2.46 13.91
N ASP A 184 -16.71 1.50 13.49
CA ASP A 184 -15.58 1.69 12.55
C ASP A 184 -15.93 2.51 11.30
N SER A 185 -17.15 2.37 10.75
CA SER A 185 -17.62 3.17 9.60
C SER A 185 -17.74 4.68 9.88
N LYS A 186 -18.17 5.08 11.08
CA LYS A 186 -18.18 6.49 11.50
C LYS A 186 -16.77 6.97 11.84
N ALA A 187 -15.96 6.11 12.45
CA ALA A 187 -14.57 6.42 12.77
C ALA A 187 -13.78 6.73 11.49
N LEU A 188 -13.92 5.91 10.44
CA LEU A 188 -13.34 6.17 9.12
C LEU A 188 -13.87 7.48 8.50
N SER A 189 -15.16 7.80 8.66
CA SER A 189 -15.71 9.09 8.21
C SER A 189 -15.04 10.27 8.91
N HIS A 190 -14.90 10.22 10.24
CA HIS A 190 -14.29 11.30 11.02
C HIS A 190 -12.77 11.42 10.83
N LEU A 191 -12.06 10.33 10.50
CA LEU A 191 -10.68 10.39 10.02
C LEU A 191 -10.57 11.04 8.63
N CYS A 192 -11.54 10.82 7.75
CA CYS A 192 -11.61 11.53 6.47
C CYS A 192 -11.93 13.02 6.67
N ASP A 193 -12.85 13.37 7.58
CA ASP A 193 -13.12 14.76 7.97
C ASP A 193 -11.84 15.44 8.51
N ALA A 194 -11.05 14.72 9.31
CA ALA A 194 -9.78 15.20 9.86
C ALA A 194 -8.72 15.43 8.75
N GLU A 195 -8.55 14.47 7.82
CA GLU A 195 -7.66 14.58 6.66
C GLU A 195 -8.00 15.81 5.79
N HIS A 196 -9.29 16.16 5.64
CA HIS A 196 -9.73 17.35 4.88
C HIS A 196 -9.59 18.69 5.63
N VAL A 197 -9.42 18.68 6.96
CA VAL A 197 -9.29 19.90 7.78
C VAL A 197 -7.83 20.36 7.91
N ILE A 198 -6.87 19.45 7.74
CA ILE A 198 -5.44 19.72 7.81
C ILE A 198 -4.92 20.46 6.57
N GLN A 199 -3.92 21.32 6.76
CA GLN A 199 -3.09 21.88 5.68
C GLN A 199 -1.81 21.04 5.53
N ASP A 200 -1.30 20.89 4.30
CA ASP A 200 -0.18 19.98 3.93
C ASP A 200 1.10 20.07 4.78
N ASN A 201 1.27 21.15 5.55
CA ASN A 201 2.41 21.37 6.44
C ASN A 201 2.32 20.63 7.79
N ASP A 202 1.12 20.28 8.26
CA ASP A 202 0.88 19.67 9.59
C ASP A 202 1.08 18.14 9.61
N LYS A 203 2.26 17.71 9.14
CA LYS A 203 2.63 16.30 8.93
C LYS A 203 2.46 15.42 10.17
N GLU A 204 2.65 15.95 11.37
CA GLU A 204 2.61 15.18 12.61
C GLU A 204 1.17 14.78 12.98
N ILE A 205 0.20 15.69 12.85
CA ILE A 205 -1.22 15.35 13.09
C ILE A 205 -1.74 14.46 11.96
N PHE A 206 -1.28 14.70 10.72
CA PHE A 206 -1.62 13.84 9.59
C PHE A 206 -1.06 12.41 9.76
N TYR A 207 0.12 12.25 10.36
CA TYR A 207 0.67 10.95 10.73
C TYR A 207 -0.21 10.20 11.73
N GLU A 208 -0.67 10.85 12.80
CA GLU A 208 -1.59 10.22 13.79
C GLU A 208 -2.91 9.78 13.16
N ILE A 209 -3.45 10.56 12.21
CA ILE A 209 -4.67 10.21 11.47
C ILE A 209 -4.44 8.98 10.60
N LEU A 210 -3.33 8.91 9.88
CA LEU A 210 -3.02 7.75 9.04
C LEU A 210 -2.69 6.50 9.87
N LEU A 211 -1.98 6.64 10.99
CA LEU A 211 -1.70 5.54 11.95
C LEU A 211 -3.01 5.00 12.54
N THR A 212 -3.88 5.88 13.04
CA THR A 212 -5.20 5.47 13.54
C THR A 212 -6.04 4.83 12.42
N ARG A 213 -5.93 5.33 11.18
CA ARG A 213 -6.64 4.78 10.02
C ARG A 213 -6.11 3.40 9.58
N SER A 214 -4.83 3.10 9.71
CA SER A 214 -4.28 1.82 9.21
C SER A 214 -4.82 0.63 10.02
N GLY A 215 -4.93 0.76 11.34
CA GLY A 215 -5.42 -0.29 12.24
C GLY A 215 -6.88 -0.74 12.08
N PHE A 216 -7.70 -0.05 11.28
CA PHE A 216 -9.08 -0.50 10.98
C PHE A 216 -9.64 -0.09 9.60
N ALA A 217 -8.83 0.47 8.69
CA ALA A 217 -9.25 0.61 7.29
C ALA A 217 -9.49 -0.75 6.62
N PRO A 218 -10.24 -0.81 5.51
CA PRO A 218 -10.26 -1.98 4.63
C PRO A 218 -8.85 -2.39 4.21
N ILE A 219 -8.55 -3.69 4.23
CA ILE A 219 -7.21 -4.26 4.01
C ILE A 219 -6.55 -3.71 2.74
N ASN A 220 -7.28 -3.68 1.63
CA ASN A 220 -6.81 -3.16 0.34
C ASN A 220 -6.41 -1.67 0.33
N GLN A 221 -6.68 -0.91 1.41
CA GLN A 221 -6.20 0.46 1.61
C GLN A 221 -4.99 0.54 2.57
N ARG A 222 -4.75 -0.45 3.44
CA ARG A 222 -3.75 -0.36 4.52
C ARG A 222 -2.33 -0.17 4.00
N VAL A 223 -1.93 -0.94 2.97
CA VAL A 223 -0.64 -0.76 2.28
C VAL A 223 -0.48 0.67 1.73
N GLN A 224 -1.53 1.26 1.15
CA GLN A 224 -1.47 2.63 0.62
C GLN A 224 -1.38 3.69 1.74
N ILE A 225 -2.06 3.46 2.87
CA ILE A 225 -2.00 4.29 4.07
C ILE A 225 -0.58 4.24 4.67
N ALA A 226 0.01 3.06 4.84
CA ALA A 226 1.38 2.90 5.32
C ALA A 226 2.41 3.53 4.34
N ARG A 227 2.22 3.39 3.02
CA ARG A 227 3.04 4.08 2.01
C ARG A 227 2.86 5.61 2.04
N LYS A 228 1.74 6.16 2.53
CA LYS A 228 1.60 7.60 2.86
C LYS A 228 2.37 7.94 4.15
N MET A 229 2.20 7.16 5.23
CA MET A 229 2.87 7.37 6.53
C MET A 229 4.39 7.48 6.36
N VAL A 230 5.02 6.52 5.66
CA VAL A 230 6.47 6.51 5.39
C VAL A 230 6.97 7.75 4.64
N LYS A 231 6.12 8.45 3.87
CA LYS A 231 6.46 9.68 3.15
C LYS A 231 6.39 10.95 4.02
N ILE A 232 5.51 10.97 5.02
CA ILE A 232 5.30 12.15 5.89
C ILE A 232 5.99 12.06 7.25
N ALA A 233 6.33 10.84 7.70
CA ALA A 233 6.90 10.57 9.02
C ALA A 233 8.11 11.46 9.35
N SER A 234 8.13 11.95 10.60
CA SER A 234 9.29 12.62 11.17
C SER A 234 10.45 11.64 11.34
N LYS A 235 11.67 12.17 11.56
CA LYS A 235 12.87 11.31 11.71
C LYS A 235 12.75 10.32 12.88
N GLU A 236 12.06 10.69 13.96
CA GLU A 236 11.86 9.81 15.10
C GLU A 236 10.86 8.69 14.73
N ARG A 237 9.75 9.01 14.08
CA ARG A 237 8.69 8.05 13.69
C ARG A 237 8.96 7.27 12.40
N LYS A 238 10.15 7.41 11.81
CA LYS A 238 10.48 6.75 10.54
C LYS A 238 10.58 5.22 10.68
N GLY A 239 11.04 4.72 11.83
CA GLY A 239 11.09 3.29 12.14
C GLY A 239 9.68 2.70 12.23
N ASP A 240 8.82 3.27 13.07
CA ASP A 240 7.44 2.85 13.27
C ASP A 240 6.66 2.81 11.94
N ALA A 241 6.81 3.84 11.10
CA ALA A 241 6.19 3.91 9.79
C ALA A 241 6.65 2.79 8.83
N LEU A 242 7.93 2.41 8.89
CA LEU A 242 8.50 1.34 8.08
C LEU A 242 8.16 -0.06 8.63
N HIS A 243 8.00 -0.21 9.95
CA HIS A 243 7.47 -1.42 10.58
C HIS A 243 6.02 -1.67 10.13
N GLU A 244 5.17 -0.64 10.24
CA GLU A 244 3.78 -0.71 9.77
C GLU A 244 3.71 -1.01 8.27
N LEU A 245 4.53 -0.35 7.44
CA LEU A 245 4.59 -0.67 6.01
C LEU A 245 5.05 -2.11 5.75
N SER A 246 6.09 -2.60 6.42
CA SER A 246 6.53 -4.00 6.33
C SER A 246 5.37 -4.96 6.65
N HIS A 247 4.67 -4.70 7.75
CA HIS A 247 3.60 -5.56 8.25
C HIS A 247 2.42 -5.65 7.26
N GLN A 248 1.89 -4.50 6.81
CA GLN A 248 0.78 -4.48 5.86
C GLN A 248 1.20 -5.04 4.47
N LEU A 249 2.48 -4.97 4.08
CA LEU A 249 2.98 -5.59 2.84
C LEU A 249 2.99 -7.12 2.91
N ILE A 250 3.53 -7.70 4.00
CA ILE A 250 3.61 -9.15 4.21
C ILE A 250 2.21 -9.77 4.19
N LEU A 251 1.27 -9.14 4.90
CA LEU A 251 -0.13 -9.57 4.98
C LEU A 251 -0.93 -9.33 3.68
N ASN A 252 -0.33 -8.65 2.70
CA ASN A 252 -0.81 -8.45 1.33
C ASN A 252 -0.02 -9.30 0.31
N GLY A 253 0.83 -10.23 0.75
CA GLY A 253 1.65 -11.10 -0.10
C GLY A 253 2.89 -10.44 -0.72
N GLU A 254 3.19 -9.18 -0.43
CA GLU A 254 4.37 -8.45 -0.94
C GLU A 254 5.62 -8.75 -0.09
N PHE A 255 5.96 -10.04 0.09
CA PHE A 255 6.98 -10.52 1.04
C PHE A 255 8.36 -9.89 0.87
N ASP A 256 8.93 -9.86 -0.33
CA ASP A 256 10.31 -9.37 -0.55
C ASP A 256 10.47 -7.88 -0.17
N GLU A 257 9.50 -7.05 -0.57
CA GLU A 257 9.47 -5.63 -0.23
C GLU A 257 9.16 -5.45 1.28
N GLY A 258 8.28 -6.28 1.85
CA GLY A 258 7.98 -6.30 3.29
C GLY A 258 9.20 -6.64 4.16
N TYR A 259 9.94 -7.69 3.80
CA TYR A 259 11.21 -8.09 4.42
C TYR A 259 12.26 -6.98 4.30
N LYS A 260 12.39 -6.38 3.11
CA LYS A 260 13.25 -5.20 2.90
C LYS A 260 12.90 -4.05 3.84
N ARG A 261 11.61 -3.68 3.99
CA ARG A 261 11.20 -2.60 4.91
C ARG A 261 11.49 -2.93 6.37
N LEU A 262 11.36 -4.20 6.80
CA LEU A 262 11.72 -4.59 8.17
C LEU A 262 13.23 -4.45 8.45
N ARG A 263 14.08 -4.66 7.43
CA ARG A 263 15.54 -4.39 7.55
C ARG A 263 15.88 -2.92 7.62
N GLU A 264 15.24 -2.08 6.80
CA GLU A 264 15.37 -0.63 6.88
C GLU A 264 14.97 -0.13 8.28
N THR A 265 13.90 -0.70 8.86
CA THR A 265 13.49 -0.47 10.24
C THR A 265 14.59 -0.89 11.24
N TYR A 266 15.05 -2.13 11.20
CA TYR A 266 15.96 -2.70 12.20
C TYR A 266 17.38 -2.12 12.14
N PHE A 267 17.99 -2.01 10.96
CA PHE A 267 19.40 -1.59 10.85
C PHE A 267 19.59 -0.07 10.85
N GLU A 268 18.66 0.70 10.26
CA GLU A 268 18.80 2.17 10.19
C GLU A 268 18.06 2.90 11.33
N ASN A 269 16.90 2.39 11.76
CA ASN A 269 15.94 3.13 12.60
C ASN A 269 15.76 2.59 14.04
N SER A 270 16.36 1.45 14.41
CA SER A 270 16.29 0.83 15.76
C SER A 270 16.63 1.73 16.95
N LYS A 271 17.31 2.87 16.75
CA LYS A 271 17.60 3.86 17.79
C LYS A 271 16.38 4.73 18.17
N TYR A 272 15.32 4.69 17.37
CA TYR A 272 14.12 5.51 17.52
C TYR A 272 12.86 4.69 17.82
N LEU A 273 12.87 3.38 17.51
CA LEU A 273 11.82 2.45 17.91
C LEU A 273 11.56 2.54 19.42
N HIS A 274 10.28 2.50 19.79
CA HIS A 274 9.87 2.75 21.17
C HIS A 274 10.14 1.54 22.08
N ASP A 275 9.52 0.38 21.81
CA ASP A 275 9.69 -0.84 22.63
C ASP A 275 9.82 -2.17 21.83
N ASP A 276 9.23 -2.31 20.63
CA ASP A 276 9.07 -3.59 19.87
C ASP A 276 10.34 -4.21 19.25
N ILE A 277 11.55 -3.87 19.73
CA ILE A 277 12.81 -4.28 19.09
C ILE A 277 13.02 -5.81 19.10
N VAL A 278 12.46 -6.52 20.08
CA VAL A 278 12.53 -7.99 20.17
C VAL A 278 11.64 -8.64 19.10
N ASP A 279 10.36 -8.26 19.01
CA ASP A 279 9.43 -8.77 17.99
C ASP A 279 9.94 -8.51 16.56
N ILE A 280 10.52 -7.33 16.32
CA ILE A 280 11.13 -7.01 15.02
C ILE A 280 12.35 -7.90 14.74
N LYS A 281 13.13 -8.28 15.77
CA LYS A 281 14.26 -9.22 15.65
C LYS A 281 13.78 -10.62 15.23
N SER A 282 12.73 -11.13 15.88
CA SER A 282 12.13 -12.43 15.56
C SER A 282 11.48 -12.44 14.18
N LYS A 283 10.58 -11.48 13.89
CA LYS A 283 9.94 -11.31 12.57
C LYS A 283 10.97 -11.19 11.44
N LEU A 284 12.08 -10.48 11.66
CA LEU A 284 13.15 -10.34 10.68
C LEU A 284 13.91 -11.65 10.43
N THR A 285 14.10 -12.46 11.47
CA THR A 285 14.72 -13.78 11.37
C THR A 285 13.84 -14.73 10.56
N ILE A 286 12.54 -14.79 10.86
CA ILE A 286 11.54 -15.61 10.15
C ILE A 286 11.48 -15.25 8.66
N LEU A 287 11.34 -13.95 8.34
CA LEU A 287 11.23 -13.49 6.95
C LEU A 287 12.51 -13.74 6.13
N PHE A 288 13.70 -13.71 6.76
CA PHE A 288 14.93 -14.11 6.07
C PHE A 288 14.94 -15.60 5.75
N LYS A 289 14.52 -16.46 6.68
CA LYS A 289 14.39 -17.90 6.41
C LYS A 289 13.41 -18.13 5.24
N ILE A 290 12.23 -17.50 5.27
CA ILE A 290 11.22 -17.56 4.18
C ILE A 290 11.84 -17.12 2.84
N SER A 291 12.57 -16.00 2.81
CA SER A 291 13.23 -15.51 1.59
C SER A 291 14.23 -16.52 1.01
N MET A 292 15.03 -17.17 1.86
CA MET A 292 16.01 -18.18 1.40
C MET A 292 15.35 -19.50 0.96
N TYR A 293 14.34 -20.00 1.68
CA TYR A 293 13.57 -21.17 1.23
C TYR A 293 12.83 -20.89 -0.09
N ASN A 294 12.34 -19.66 -0.30
CA ASN A 294 11.74 -19.22 -1.57
C ASN A 294 12.76 -19.12 -2.73
N GLU A 295 14.04 -18.84 -2.48
CA GLU A 295 15.08 -18.92 -3.52
C GLU A 295 15.43 -20.38 -3.87
N GLU A 296 15.61 -21.26 -2.88
CA GLU A 296 15.88 -22.69 -3.11
C GLU A 296 14.70 -23.35 -3.87
N LEU A 297 13.45 -22.96 -3.58
CA LEU A 297 12.28 -23.47 -4.28
C LEU A 297 12.29 -23.21 -5.80
N LYS A 298 12.98 -22.16 -6.26
CA LYS A 298 13.09 -21.82 -7.70
C LYS A 298 14.03 -22.77 -8.43
N ASN A 299 15.10 -23.23 -7.77
CA ASN A 299 16.10 -24.14 -8.32
C ASN A 299 16.52 -25.15 -7.23
N PRO A 300 15.69 -26.14 -6.88
CA PRO A 300 16.00 -27.07 -5.80
C PRO A 300 17.23 -27.92 -6.19
N THR A 301 18.33 -27.74 -5.45
CA THR A 301 19.64 -28.33 -5.74
C THR A 301 19.93 -29.58 -4.91
N GLU A 302 19.71 -29.52 -3.60
CA GLU A 302 19.94 -30.64 -2.67
C GLU A 302 18.72 -30.98 -1.78
N MET A 303 17.70 -30.11 -1.72
CA MET A 303 16.53 -30.27 -0.84
C MET A 303 15.26 -30.70 -1.61
N GLU A 304 14.50 -31.63 -1.04
CA GLU A 304 13.24 -32.09 -1.65
C GLU A 304 12.12 -31.06 -1.44
N LYS A 305 11.28 -30.87 -2.47
CA LYS A 305 10.18 -29.88 -2.44
C LYS A 305 9.24 -30.05 -1.25
N CYS A 306 9.01 -31.28 -0.79
CA CYS A 306 8.22 -31.57 0.40
C CYS A 306 8.71 -30.77 1.61
N GLU A 307 10.03 -30.77 1.85
CA GLU A 307 10.68 -30.16 3.01
C GLU A 307 10.72 -28.64 2.90
N ILE A 308 10.94 -28.11 1.69
CA ILE A 308 10.87 -26.67 1.43
C ILE A 308 9.46 -26.14 1.70
N TYR A 309 8.41 -26.86 1.26
CA TYR A 309 7.02 -26.47 1.50
C TYR A 309 6.58 -26.63 2.96
N GLU A 310 7.11 -27.64 3.66
CA GLU A 310 6.93 -27.83 5.11
C GLU A 310 7.52 -26.64 5.88
N ALA A 311 8.83 -26.40 5.74
CA ALA A 311 9.51 -25.28 6.41
C ALA A 311 8.92 -23.91 6.04
N LEU A 312 8.48 -23.69 4.80
CA LEU A 312 7.76 -22.47 4.42
C LEU A 312 6.43 -22.34 5.18
N ALA A 313 5.62 -23.40 5.28
CA ALA A 313 4.35 -23.34 6.00
C ALA A 313 4.56 -23.06 7.50
N ASP A 314 5.52 -23.74 8.13
CA ASP A 314 5.86 -23.58 9.55
C ASP A 314 6.31 -22.14 9.86
N LEU A 315 7.14 -21.54 9.00
CA LEU A 315 7.61 -20.16 9.16
C LEU A 315 6.51 -19.12 8.93
N HIS A 316 5.56 -19.38 8.02
CA HIS A 316 4.39 -18.50 7.86
C HIS A 316 3.44 -18.60 9.05
N ASP A 317 3.31 -19.77 9.68
CA ASP A 317 2.56 -19.93 10.93
C ASP A 317 3.28 -19.29 12.13
N GLU A 318 4.61 -19.43 12.24
CA GLU A 318 5.41 -18.70 13.23
C GLU A 318 5.21 -17.18 13.10
N TYR A 319 5.19 -16.64 11.88
CA TYR A 319 4.83 -15.23 11.63
C TYR A 319 3.37 -14.92 12.03
N PHE A 320 2.42 -15.78 11.66
CA PHE A 320 0.99 -15.60 11.93
C PHE A 320 0.66 -15.60 13.44
N ARG A 321 1.47 -16.29 14.27
CA ARG A 321 1.36 -16.26 15.74
C ARG A 321 1.68 -14.89 16.37
N PHE A 322 2.38 -13.99 15.67
CA PHE A 322 2.57 -12.60 16.11
C PHE A 322 1.35 -11.70 15.85
N LEU A 323 0.31 -12.17 15.15
CA LEU A 323 -0.89 -11.39 14.86
C LEU A 323 -1.88 -11.43 16.03
N SER A 324 -2.53 -10.31 16.31
CA SER A 324 -3.62 -10.28 17.29
C SER A 324 -4.83 -11.09 16.82
N ASN A 325 -5.69 -11.48 17.77
CA ASN A 325 -6.96 -12.16 17.46
C ASN A 325 -7.94 -11.33 16.60
N ARG A 326 -7.68 -10.02 16.40
CA ARG A 326 -8.36 -9.21 15.37
C ARG A 326 -7.74 -9.48 14.00
N GLU A 327 -6.43 -9.31 13.89
CA GLU A 327 -5.68 -9.45 12.63
C GLU A 327 -5.75 -10.86 12.06
N LYS A 328 -5.67 -11.92 12.88
CA LYS A 328 -5.87 -13.32 12.42
C LYS A 328 -7.21 -13.54 11.70
N ARG A 329 -8.26 -12.79 12.06
CA ARG A 329 -9.59 -12.86 11.41
C ARG A 329 -9.68 -12.00 10.16
N GLU A 330 -9.07 -10.81 10.20
CA GLU A 330 -9.03 -9.89 9.06
C GLU A 330 -8.15 -10.46 7.94
N TYR A 331 -6.98 -11.01 8.28
CA TYR A 331 -5.97 -11.57 7.37
C TYR A 331 -6.03 -13.10 7.27
N ARG A 332 -7.24 -13.67 7.32
CA ARG A 332 -7.46 -15.11 7.11
C ARG A 332 -6.86 -15.62 5.80
N HIS A 333 -6.97 -14.85 4.71
CA HIS A 333 -6.44 -15.25 3.40
C HIS A 333 -4.94 -15.50 3.43
N PHE A 334 -4.18 -14.78 4.27
CA PHE A 334 -2.74 -15.00 4.45
C PHE A 334 -2.45 -16.43 4.93
N ALA A 335 -3.24 -16.95 5.88
CA ALA A 335 -3.09 -18.32 6.37
C ALA A 335 -3.56 -19.36 5.33
N GLU A 336 -4.64 -19.08 4.61
CA GLU A 336 -5.15 -19.95 3.54
C GLU A 336 -4.15 -20.07 2.37
N GLU A 337 -3.52 -18.96 1.96
CA GLU A 337 -2.60 -18.86 0.82
C GLU A 337 -1.15 -19.27 1.16
N ASN A 338 -0.64 -18.97 2.37
CA ASN A 338 0.79 -19.10 2.68
C ASN A 338 1.11 -20.19 3.72
N ILE A 339 0.14 -20.66 4.49
CA ILE A 339 0.30 -21.78 5.43
C ILE A 339 -0.37 -23.03 4.85
N ILE A 340 -1.70 -22.98 4.66
CA ILE A 340 -2.50 -24.14 4.24
C ILE A 340 -2.13 -24.58 2.81
N GLU A 341 -1.94 -23.65 1.86
CA GLU A 341 -1.51 -24.02 0.51
C GLU A 341 -0.07 -24.55 0.44
N ASN A 342 0.82 -24.12 1.34
CA ASN A 342 2.16 -24.70 1.47
C ASN A 342 2.12 -26.12 2.07
N TYR A 343 1.36 -26.38 3.14
CA TYR A 343 1.16 -27.78 3.60
C TYR A 343 0.43 -28.66 2.55
N LYS A 344 -0.49 -28.12 1.75
CA LYS A 344 -1.05 -28.86 0.59
C LYS A 344 0.03 -29.14 -0.46
N ASN A 345 0.94 -28.20 -0.71
CA ASN A 345 2.07 -28.41 -1.62
C ASN A 345 3.07 -29.44 -1.09
N MET A 346 3.35 -29.46 0.21
CA MET A 346 4.07 -30.53 0.90
C MET A 346 3.38 -31.89 0.62
N ILE A 347 2.07 -32.02 0.89
CA ILE A 347 1.30 -33.26 0.63
C ILE A 347 1.31 -33.66 -0.86
N ARG A 348 1.29 -32.70 -1.80
CA ARG A 348 1.42 -32.96 -3.26
C ARG A 348 2.81 -33.47 -3.66
N ASN A 349 3.85 -33.14 -2.90
CA ASN A 349 5.25 -33.53 -3.14
C ASN A 349 5.75 -34.58 -2.12
N LYS A 350 4.85 -35.19 -1.34
CA LYS A 350 5.16 -36.12 -0.23
C LYS A 350 6.04 -37.29 -0.67
N ARG A 351 6.89 -37.75 0.25
CA ARG A 351 7.83 -38.86 0.03
C ARG A 351 7.24 -40.18 0.51
N ASP A 352 6.53 -40.14 1.63
CA ASP A 352 5.83 -41.29 2.21
C ASP A 352 4.41 -40.90 2.70
N ILE A 353 3.78 -41.81 3.46
CA ILE A 353 2.46 -41.58 4.06
C ILE A 353 2.54 -40.75 5.37
N LYS A 354 3.70 -40.70 6.03
CA LYS A 354 3.90 -39.89 7.25
C LYS A 354 3.90 -38.40 6.93
N ASP A 355 4.51 -38.00 5.82
CA ASP A 355 4.42 -36.63 5.30
C ASP A 355 2.96 -36.18 5.13
N GLU A 356 2.07 -37.05 4.63
CA GLU A 356 0.64 -36.72 4.54
C GLU A 356 -0.05 -36.69 5.91
N ILE A 357 0.31 -37.59 6.84
CA ILE A 357 -0.25 -37.61 8.21
C ILE A 357 0.25 -36.42 9.06
N ARG A 358 1.46 -35.89 8.80
CA ARG A 358 2.00 -34.64 9.37
C ARG A 358 1.34 -33.42 8.74
N GLY A 359 1.32 -33.30 7.41
CA GLY A 359 0.68 -32.17 6.72
C GLY A 359 -0.82 -32.04 7.02
N LEU A 360 -1.55 -33.16 7.16
CA LEU A 360 -2.96 -33.12 7.58
C LEU A 360 -3.13 -32.75 9.06
N LEU A 361 -2.20 -33.08 9.96
CA LEU A 361 -2.22 -32.57 11.34
C LEU A 361 -2.11 -31.04 11.32
N ALA A 362 -1.09 -30.51 10.64
CA ALA A 362 -0.82 -29.09 10.61
C ALA A 362 -1.96 -28.28 9.97
N ILE A 363 -2.50 -28.72 8.83
CA ILE A 363 -3.69 -28.10 8.21
C ILE A 363 -4.91 -28.13 9.16
N GLY A 364 -5.11 -29.22 9.90
CA GLY A 364 -6.21 -29.34 10.87
C GLY A 364 -6.09 -28.33 12.01
N LEU A 365 -4.89 -28.17 12.56
CA LEU A 365 -4.57 -27.19 13.62
C LEU A 365 -4.73 -25.75 13.14
N VAL A 366 -4.21 -25.40 11.95
CA VAL A 366 -4.37 -24.05 11.37
C VAL A 366 -5.84 -23.72 11.13
N TYR A 367 -6.67 -24.70 10.74
CA TYR A 367 -8.12 -24.50 10.68
C TYR A 367 -8.76 -24.29 12.06
N GLN A 368 -8.26 -24.84 13.17
CA GLN A 368 -8.75 -24.51 14.53
C GLN A 368 -8.41 -23.06 14.90
N ASP A 369 -7.19 -22.62 14.60
CA ASP A 369 -6.75 -21.23 14.81
C ASP A 369 -7.62 -20.22 14.04
N LEU A 370 -8.03 -20.58 12.80
CA LEU A 370 -9.00 -19.84 11.98
C LEU A 370 -10.48 -20.04 12.38
N ASN A 371 -10.75 -20.78 13.46
CA ASN A 371 -12.07 -21.12 14.01
C ASN A 371 -12.97 -21.92 13.04
N GLU A 372 -12.36 -22.67 12.12
CA GLU A 372 -12.98 -23.49 11.07
C GLU A 372 -13.17 -24.95 11.49
N TYR A 373 -13.80 -25.18 12.64
CA TYR A 373 -13.97 -26.52 13.21
C TYR A 373 -14.71 -27.52 12.28
N VAL A 374 -15.42 -27.07 11.24
CA VAL A 374 -15.96 -27.93 10.18
C VAL A 374 -14.86 -28.46 9.25
N ASN A 375 -13.98 -27.57 8.77
CA ASN A 375 -12.91 -27.90 7.84
C ASN A 375 -11.79 -28.67 8.57
N SER A 376 -11.42 -28.22 9.78
CA SER A 376 -10.48 -28.92 10.66
C SER A 376 -10.94 -30.36 10.93
N LYS A 377 -12.21 -30.56 11.35
CA LYS A 377 -12.76 -31.90 11.58
C LYS A 377 -12.68 -32.78 10.33
N SER A 378 -13.02 -32.26 9.15
CA SER A 378 -12.93 -33.03 7.90
C SER A 378 -11.50 -33.42 7.54
N ILE A 379 -10.51 -32.59 7.89
CA ILE A 379 -9.09 -32.86 7.69
C ILE A 379 -8.59 -33.93 8.68
N PHE A 380 -8.99 -33.86 9.95
CA PHE A 380 -8.66 -34.89 10.93
C PHE A 380 -9.37 -36.23 10.68
N GLU A 381 -10.61 -36.23 10.16
CA GLU A 381 -11.28 -37.46 9.73
C GLU A 381 -10.50 -38.15 8.59
N LYS A 382 -10.01 -37.39 7.60
CA LYS A 382 -9.09 -37.92 6.57
C LYS A 382 -7.76 -38.42 7.18
N ARG A 383 -7.19 -37.71 8.15
CA ARG A 383 -5.97 -38.15 8.87
C ARG A 383 -6.20 -39.49 9.57
N LEU A 384 -7.34 -39.65 10.23
CA LEU A 384 -7.73 -40.86 10.96
C LEU A 384 -7.91 -42.06 10.03
N GLU A 385 -8.54 -41.88 8.86
CA GLU A 385 -8.65 -42.92 7.83
C GLU A 385 -7.28 -43.39 7.33
N LEU A 386 -6.34 -42.46 7.11
CA LEU A 386 -4.97 -42.79 6.70
C LEU A 386 -4.17 -43.48 7.81
N GLN A 387 -4.29 -43.04 9.06
CA GLN A 387 -3.67 -43.70 10.22
C GLN A 387 -4.18 -45.14 10.40
N ILE A 388 -5.49 -45.36 10.33
CA ILE A 388 -6.10 -46.69 10.48
C ILE A 388 -5.66 -47.62 9.33
N SER A 389 -5.70 -47.14 8.08
CA SER A 389 -5.33 -47.95 6.91
C SER A 389 -3.84 -48.30 6.83
N ASN A 390 -2.97 -47.54 7.52
CA ASN A 390 -1.53 -47.78 7.56
C ASN A 390 -1.03 -48.42 8.88
N ASN A 391 -1.93 -48.87 9.76
CA ASN A 391 -1.62 -49.47 11.06
C ASN A 391 -0.79 -48.56 11.99
N ALA A 392 -1.14 -47.28 12.07
CA ALA A 392 -0.59 -46.36 13.08
C ALA A 392 -0.84 -46.88 14.51
N SER A 393 -0.06 -46.38 15.48
CA SER A 393 -0.22 -46.78 16.87
C SER A 393 -1.59 -46.37 17.43
N ILE A 394 -2.02 -47.09 18.48
CA ILE A 394 -3.31 -46.84 19.12
C ILE A 394 -3.35 -45.43 19.74
N ASP A 395 -2.21 -44.92 20.20
CA ASP A 395 -2.10 -43.61 20.82
C ASP A 395 -2.15 -42.48 19.77
N GLU A 396 -1.42 -42.57 18.65
CA GLU A 396 -1.57 -41.65 17.49
C GLU A 396 -3.02 -41.57 16.96
N ILE A 397 -3.75 -42.69 17.02
CA ILE A 397 -5.16 -42.81 16.64
C ILE A 397 -6.10 -42.19 17.70
N ILE A 398 -5.70 -42.18 18.97
CA ILE A 398 -6.44 -41.51 20.05
C ILE A 398 -6.25 -40.00 19.95
N ASP A 399 -5.05 -39.52 19.68
CA ASP A 399 -4.74 -38.09 19.57
C ASP A 399 -5.59 -37.44 18.46
N THR A 400 -5.63 -38.01 17.25
CA THR A 400 -6.53 -37.53 16.17
C THR A 400 -8.00 -37.54 16.56
N LYS A 401 -8.46 -38.51 17.36
CA LYS A 401 -9.84 -38.53 17.86
C LYS A 401 -10.10 -37.41 18.88
N ILE A 402 -9.10 -36.99 19.65
CA ILE A 402 -9.23 -35.87 20.58
C ILE A 402 -9.36 -34.56 19.80
N SER A 403 -8.57 -34.34 18.75
CA SER A 403 -8.71 -33.16 17.88
C SER A 403 -10.05 -33.14 17.12
N ILE A 404 -10.56 -34.30 16.69
CA ILE A 404 -11.93 -34.44 16.15
C ILE A 404 -12.98 -34.10 17.22
N PHE A 405 -12.78 -34.57 18.46
CA PHE A 405 -13.69 -34.33 19.59
C PHE A 405 -13.72 -32.85 20.00
N GLU A 406 -12.58 -32.17 20.03
CA GLU A 406 -12.48 -30.72 20.23
C GLU A 406 -13.28 -29.95 19.17
N CYS A 407 -13.11 -30.30 17.90
CA CYS A 407 -13.92 -29.73 16.83
C CYS A 407 -15.42 -30.01 17.03
N MET A 408 -15.80 -31.20 17.54
CA MET A 408 -17.19 -31.51 17.87
C MET A 408 -17.73 -30.71 19.07
N CYS A 409 -16.88 -30.38 20.05
CA CYS A 409 -17.19 -29.52 21.19
C CYS A 409 -17.52 -28.09 20.73
N HIS A 410 -16.64 -27.43 19.97
CA HIS A 410 -16.92 -26.08 19.46
C HIS A 410 -18.08 -26.05 18.45
N LEU A 411 -18.31 -27.14 17.69
CA LEU A 411 -19.50 -27.32 16.84
C LEU A 411 -20.78 -27.71 17.63
N LYS A 412 -20.70 -27.86 18.96
CA LYS A 412 -21.80 -28.16 19.89
C LYS A 412 -22.71 -29.29 19.42
N ARG A 413 -22.08 -30.41 19.01
CA ARG A 413 -22.75 -31.61 18.53
C ARG A 413 -23.43 -32.38 19.67
N ASP A 414 -24.46 -33.16 19.33
CA ASP A 414 -25.11 -34.05 20.29
C ASP A 414 -24.17 -35.19 20.76
N GLY A 415 -24.35 -35.64 22.01
CA GLY A 415 -23.72 -36.85 22.53
C GLY A 415 -22.30 -36.69 23.08
N LEU A 416 -21.72 -35.48 23.08
CA LEU A 416 -20.31 -35.23 23.48
C LEU A 416 -19.87 -35.91 24.78
N PHE A 417 -20.67 -35.83 25.86
CA PHE A 417 -20.33 -36.48 27.14
C PHE A 417 -20.10 -38.00 27.01
N LYS A 418 -20.84 -38.68 26.13
CA LYS A 418 -20.65 -40.11 25.86
C LYS A 418 -19.32 -40.38 25.16
N GLU A 419 -18.90 -39.49 24.26
CA GLU A 419 -17.63 -39.63 23.55
C GLU A 419 -16.43 -39.23 24.43
N PHE A 420 -16.55 -38.20 25.26
CA PHE A 420 -15.60 -37.91 26.34
C PHE A 420 -15.38 -39.14 27.22
N GLU A 421 -16.46 -39.75 27.73
CA GLU A 421 -16.39 -40.99 28.51
C GLU A 421 -15.91 -42.21 27.71
N ASN A 422 -15.91 -42.17 26.38
CA ASN A 422 -15.33 -43.21 25.52
C ASN A 422 -13.80 -43.02 25.38
N LEU A 423 -13.38 -41.80 25.01
CA LEU A 423 -11.97 -41.43 24.84
C LEU A 423 -11.20 -41.52 26.17
N LYS A 424 -11.78 -41.08 27.29
CA LYS A 424 -11.22 -41.16 28.65
C LYS A 424 -10.92 -42.59 29.13
N LYS A 425 -11.51 -43.60 28.48
CA LYS A 425 -11.23 -45.03 28.68
C LYS A 425 -10.25 -45.61 27.66
N GLN A 426 -10.06 -44.95 26.52
CA GLN A 426 -9.07 -45.30 25.49
C GLN A 426 -7.69 -44.69 25.78
N THR A 427 -7.61 -43.43 26.22
CA THR A 427 -6.35 -42.69 26.52
C THR A 427 -5.42 -43.48 27.43
N ARG A 428 -4.18 -43.74 26.98
CA ARG A 428 -3.16 -44.47 27.74
C ARG A 428 -2.03 -43.56 28.21
N THR A 429 -1.59 -42.64 27.35
CA THR A 429 -0.55 -41.68 27.68
C THR A 429 -1.07 -40.63 28.66
N THR A 430 -0.16 -40.01 29.40
CA THR A 430 -0.48 -38.85 30.25
C THR A 430 -0.88 -37.63 29.41
N SER A 431 -0.26 -37.45 28.23
CA SER A 431 -0.44 -36.27 27.36
C SER A 431 -1.84 -36.24 26.73
N SER A 432 -2.22 -37.28 25.98
CA SER A 432 -3.56 -37.41 25.36
C SER A 432 -4.68 -37.35 26.41
N ARG A 433 -4.41 -37.83 27.64
CA ARG A 433 -5.35 -37.71 28.76
C ARG A 433 -5.47 -36.28 29.27
N LYS A 434 -4.37 -35.53 29.37
CA LYS A 434 -4.33 -34.13 29.78
C LYS A 434 -5.06 -33.23 28.78
N GLU A 435 -4.76 -33.40 27.50
CA GLU A 435 -5.43 -32.73 26.36
C GLU A 435 -6.95 -32.94 26.39
N LEU A 436 -7.42 -34.19 26.44
CA LEU A 436 -8.85 -34.51 26.50
C LEU A 436 -9.58 -33.87 27.68
N PHE A 437 -8.93 -33.73 28.84
CA PHE A 437 -9.51 -33.07 30.01
C PHE A 437 -9.51 -31.54 29.91
N PHE A 438 -8.55 -30.91 29.23
CA PHE A 438 -8.60 -29.48 28.91
C PHE A 438 -9.69 -29.18 27.87
N VAL A 439 -9.72 -29.90 26.74
CA VAL A 439 -10.78 -29.79 25.71
C VAL A 439 -12.18 -29.90 26.31
N TRP A 440 -12.38 -30.81 27.26
CA TRP A 440 -13.66 -30.95 27.95
C TRP A 440 -13.93 -29.83 28.96
N ALA A 441 -12.91 -29.35 29.69
CA ALA A 441 -13.06 -28.22 30.60
C ALA A 441 -13.44 -26.92 29.88
N ASP A 442 -12.83 -26.67 28.73
CA ASP A 442 -13.05 -25.44 27.95
C ASP A 442 -14.46 -25.44 27.34
N TYR A 443 -14.94 -26.60 26.87
CA TYR A 443 -16.34 -26.79 26.48
C TYR A 443 -17.31 -26.56 27.66
N LEU A 444 -17.02 -27.09 28.86
CA LEU A 444 -17.84 -26.87 30.05
C LEU A 444 -17.87 -25.39 30.47
N GLU A 445 -16.76 -24.66 30.33
CA GLU A 445 -16.71 -23.22 30.60
C GLU A 445 -17.50 -22.41 29.57
N GLU A 446 -17.44 -22.75 28.28
CA GLU A 446 -18.34 -22.20 27.24
C GLU A 446 -19.82 -22.43 27.57
N MET A 447 -20.16 -23.60 28.15
CA MET A 447 -21.51 -23.95 28.59
C MET A 447 -21.88 -23.39 29.98
N LYS A 448 -20.93 -22.74 30.66
CA LYS A 448 -21.04 -22.14 32.01
C LYS A 448 -21.18 -23.15 33.16
N GLU A 449 -20.78 -24.39 32.95
CA GLU A 449 -20.66 -25.46 33.96
C GLU A 449 -19.31 -25.31 34.71
N ILE A 450 -19.12 -24.14 35.33
CA ILE A 450 -17.83 -23.61 35.80
C ILE A 450 -17.13 -24.53 36.82
N ASP A 451 -17.87 -25.18 37.71
CA ASP A 451 -17.25 -25.99 38.76
C ASP A 451 -16.82 -27.38 38.24
N ASP A 452 -17.54 -27.94 37.28
CA ASP A 452 -17.12 -29.15 36.55
C ASP A 452 -15.96 -28.86 35.58
N ALA A 453 -15.93 -27.66 34.96
CA ALA A 453 -14.79 -27.18 34.19
C ALA A 453 -13.51 -27.10 35.06
N LYS A 454 -13.59 -26.47 36.24
CA LYS A 454 -12.49 -26.43 37.22
C LYS A 454 -12.07 -27.84 37.65
N TYR A 455 -13.02 -28.74 37.92
CA TYR A 455 -12.72 -30.12 38.28
C TYR A 455 -11.92 -30.83 37.17
N CYS A 456 -12.26 -30.60 35.91
CA CYS A 456 -11.53 -31.14 34.77
C CYS A 456 -10.13 -30.52 34.59
N ARG A 457 -9.97 -29.19 34.73
CA ARG A 457 -8.64 -28.55 34.72
C ARG A 457 -7.76 -29.04 35.87
N ASN A 458 -8.29 -29.13 37.09
CA ASN A 458 -7.56 -29.68 38.24
C ASN A 458 -7.06 -31.13 38.01
N ILE A 459 -7.79 -31.94 37.24
CA ILE A 459 -7.33 -33.28 36.83
C ILE A 459 -6.20 -33.17 35.81
N ALA A 460 -6.33 -32.32 34.78
CA ALA A 460 -5.30 -32.12 33.76
C ALA A 460 -3.99 -31.54 34.35
N GLU A 461 -4.09 -30.57 35.25
CA GLU A 461 -2.95 -29.97 35.97
C GLU A 461 -2.30 -30.96 36.96
N GLY A 462 -3.10 -31.85 37.56
CA GLY A 462 -2.61 -32.93 38.42
C GLY A 462 -1.91 -34.09 37.70
N LEU A 463 -1.90 -34.08 36.35
CA LEU A 463 -1.13 -35.03 35.54
C LEU A 463 0.28 -34.47 35.29
N ASN A 464 1.26 -35.02 36.02
CA ASN A 464 2.68 -34.74 35.80
C ASN A 464 3.06 -35.01 34.36
N ASP A 465 3.56 -33.99 33.66
CA ASP A 465 4.20 -34.18 32.37
C ASP A 465 5.40 -35.11 32.53
N SER A 466 5.40 -36.22 31.79
CA SER A 466 6.67 -36.80 31.37
C SER A 466 7.30 -35.74 30.45
N PRO A 467 8.60 -35.42 30.58
CA PRO A 467 9.20 -34.46 29.68
C PRO A 467 9.02 -34.97 28.26
N SER A 468 8.19 -34.28 27.48
CA SER A 468 8.22 -34.42 26.04
C SER A 468 9.60 -33.97 25.62
N GLU A 469 10.41 -34.92 25.18
CA GLU A 469 11.34 -34.63 24.11
C GLU A 469 10.47 -34.12 22.96
N LEU A 470 10.38 -32.79 22.86
CA LEU A 470 10.07 -32.14 21.62
C LEU A 470 11.19 -32.58 20.68
N GLU A 471 10.94 -33.67 19.95
CA GLU A 471 11.68 -34.01 18.75
C GLU A 471 11.45 -32.85 17.77
N ASP A 472 12.26 -31.80 17.92
CA ASP A 472 12.72 -30.98 16.81
C ASP A 472 13.23 -31.97 15.75
N ASP A 473 12.37 -32.21 14.75
CA ASP A 473 12.58 -33.25 13.74
C ASP A 473 13.66 -32.86 12.73
N GLY A 474 14.36 -31.74 12.96
CA GLY A 474 15.46 -31.25 12.15
C GLY A 474 15.00 -30.72 10.79
N THR A 475 13.71 -30.41 10.66
CA THR A 475 13.07 -29.88 9.44
C THR A 475 13.73 -28.61 8.92
N ASP A 476 14.25 -27.74 9.80
CA ASP A 476 15.00 -26.55 9.40
C ASP A 476 16.44 -26.88 8.96
N LYS A 477 16.57 -27.68 7.89
CA LYS A 477 17.87 -28.14 7.36
C LYS A 477 18.80 -27.01 6.91
N LEU A 478 18.24 -25.89 6.44
CA LEU A 478 19.02 -24.72 6.03
C LEU A 478 19.61 -23.96 7.24
N PHE A 479 18.87 -23.85 8.35
CA PHE A 479 19.25 -23.00 9.48
C PHE A 479 19.48 -23.70 10.82
N GLY A 480 19.30 -25.01 10.97
CA GLY A 480 19.49 -25.74 12.24
C GLY A 480 20.89 -25.62 12.88
N ASN A 481 21.90 -25.26 12.09
CA ASN A 481 23.26 -24.92 12.55
C ASN A 481 23.54 -23.39 12.58
N TRP A 482 22.51 -22.56 12.72
CA TRP A 482 22.59 -21.11 12.78
C TRP A 482 21.94 -20.56 14.05
N SER A 483 22.71 -19.81 14.85
CA SER A 483 22.11 -18.95 15.85
C SER A 483 21.42 -17.76 15.20
N GLU A 484 20.43 -17.19 15.89
CA GLU A 484 19.73 -15.97 15.49
C GLU A 484 20.71 -14.81 15.17
N ASP A 485 21.77 -14.65 15.97
CA ASP A 485 22.81 -13.64 15.75
C ASP A 485 23.61 -13.88 14.43
N LYS A 486 23.74 -15.14 13.98
CA LYS A 486 24.35 -15.48 12.68
C LYS A 486 23.40 -15.11 11.53
N ILE A 487 22.10 -15.35 11.69
CA ILE A 487 21.07 -14.94 10.71
C ILE A 487 21.06 -13.40 10.57
N LEU A 488 21.00 -12.66 11.68
CA LEU A 488 21.01 -11.19 11.67
C LEU A 488 22.29 -10.61 11.09
N LYS A 489 23.43 -11.28 11.28
CA LYS A 489 24.69 -10.89 10.64
C LYS A 489 24.62 -10.99 9.11
N GLU A 490 24.02 -12.05 8.55
CA GLU A 490 23.88 -12.15 7.09
C GLU A 490 22.77 -11.22 6.56
N CYS A 491 21.65 -11.06 7.28
CA CYS A 491 20.64 -10.03 6.97
C CYS A 491 21.26 -8.63 6.86
N LYS A 492 22.23 -8.31 7.73
CA LYS A 492 22.97 -7.05 7.70
C LYS A 492 23.87 -6.95 6.47
N VAL A 493 24.61 -8.02 6.15
CA VAL A 493 25.47 -8.09 4.97
C VAL A 493 24.66 -7.94 3.69
N GLU A 494 23.48 -8.55 3.61
CA GLU A 494 22.57 -8.45 2.46
C GLU A 494 21.94 -7.05 2.34
N HIS A 495 21.51 -6.45 3.45
CA HIS A 495 21.08 -5.05 3.51
C HIS A 495 22.20 -4.09 3.06
N GLU A 496 23.45 -4.27 3.50
CA GLU A 496 24.60 -3.47 3.05
C GLU A 496 24.91 -3.67 1.56
N LYS A 497 24.84 -4.91 1.04
CA LYS A 497 24.97 -5.23 -0.40
C LYS A 497 23.90 -4.51 -1.23
N LEU A 498 22.63 -4.54 -0.79
CA LEU A 498 21.51 -3.93 -1.52
C LEU A 498 21.49 -2.41 -1.42
N ALA A 499 21.77 -1.83 -0.24
CA ALA A 499 21.94 -0.38 -0.10
C ALA A 499 23.08 0.15 -0.99
N ALA A 500 24.16 -0.62 -1.17
CA ALA A 500 25.22 -0.29 -2.13
C ALA A 500 24.74 -0.40 -3.60
N LYS A 501 23.95 -1.42 -3.95
CA LYS A 501 23.34 -1.61 -5.28
C LYS A 501 22.38 -0.46 -5.63
N GLU A 502 21.49 -0.09 -4.71
CA GLU A 502 20.54 1.02 -4.87
C GLU A 502 21.25 2.37 -4.97
N LYS A 503 22.28 2.60 -4.15
CA LYS A 503 23.14 3.79 -4.23
C LYS A 503 23.94 3.86 -5.55
N ALA A 504 24.25 2.71 -6.15
CA ALA A 504 24.86 2.65 -7.48
C ALA A 504 23.82 2.93 -8.60
N MET A 505 22.59 2.43 -8.48
CA MET A 505 21.46 2.77 -9.38
C MET A 505 21.13 4.27 -9.33
N LEU A 506 20.99 4.84 -8.13
CA LEU A 506 20.75 6.29 -7.92
C LEU A 506 21.90 7.18 -8.44
N LYS A 507 23.08 6.60 -8.70
CA LYS A 507 24.20 7.27 -9.38
C LYS A 507 24.09 7.21 -10.92
N LYS A 508 23.46 6.17 -11.48
CA LYS A 508 23.23 6.02 -12.93
C LYS A 508 22.23 7.06 -13.43
N ASP A 509 21.13 7.25 -12.70
CA ASP A 509 20.12 8.29 -13.00
C ASP A 509 20.54 9.69 -12.51
N ARG A 510 21.84 9.94 -12.30
CA ARG A 510 22.32 11.24 -11.82
C ARG A 510 22.19 12.28 -12.94
N GLN A 511 21.23 13.18 -12.74
CA GLN A 511 21.00 14.33 -13.61
C GLN A 511 22.14 15.35 -13.54
N ASN A 512 22.44 15.99 -14.68
CA ASN A 512 23.31 17.16 -14.77
C ASN A 512 22.56 18.46 -14.38
N ASN A 513 23.17 19.63 -14.61
CA ASN A 513 22.54 20.92 -14.26
C ASN A 513 21.26 21.23 -15.06
N THR A 514 21.09 20.62 -16.23
CA THR A 514 19.92 20.74 -17.13
C THR A 514 18.85 19.67 -16.86
N GLY A 515 19.12 18.69 -15.99
CA GLY A 515 18.20 17.58 -15.70
C GLY A 515 18.47 16.32 -16.53
N GLU A 516 19.43 16.34 -17.46
CA GLU A 516 19.70 15.23 -18.36
C GLU A 516 20.53 14.15 -17.66
N THR A 517 20.16 12.88 -17.84
CA THR A 517 20.98 11.72 -17.44
C THR A 517 21.93 11.30 -18.56
N GLU A 518 22.86 10.37 -18.30
CA GLU A 518 23.71 9.79 -19.36
C GLU A 518 22.87 9.13 -20.47
N LEU A 519 21.70 8.57 -20.14
CA LEU A 519 20.76 8.00 -21.10
C LEU A 519 20.04 9.06 -21.97
N HIS A 520 19.76 10.26 -21.44
CA HIS A 520 19.29 11.38 -22.28
C HIS A 520 20.36 11.76 -23.31
N ASN A 521 21.61 11.88 -22.88
CA ASN A 521 22.72 12.24 -23.75
C ASN A 521 22.99 11.17 -24.82
N ALA A 522 22.83 9.88 -24.48
CA ALA A 522 22.91 8.80 -25.45
C ALA A 522 21.74 8.83 -26.46
N ALA A 523 20.52 9.12 -26.02
CA ALA A 523 19.34 9.14 -26.88
C ALA A 523 19.37 10.22 -27.98
N LYS A 524 20.02 11.37 -27.73
CA LYS A 524 20.24 12.44 -28.71
C LYS A 524 21.18 12.05 -29.85
N VAL A 525 22.09 11.11 -29.60
CA VAL A 525 23.08 10.64 -30.57
C VAL A 525 22.56 9.37 -31.24
N ASP A 526 22.69 9.26 -32.56
CA ASP A 526 22.48 7.99 -33.27
C ASP A 526 23.56 6.97 -32.85
N ASN A 527 23.27 6.25 -31.77
CA ASN A 527 24.14 5.25 -31.16
C ASN A 527 23.29 4.21 -30.38
N PRO A 528 22.57 3.34 -31.10
CA PRO A 528 21.74 2.31 -30.48
C PRO A 528 22.52 1.35 -29.57
N GLU A 529 23.81 1.10 -29.86
CA GLU A 529 24.68 0.26 -29.03
C GLU A 529 24.87 0.87 -27.62
N MET A 530 25.05 2.20 -27.53
CA MET A 530 25.17 2.90 -26.25
C MET A 530 23.83 2.95 -25.50
N VAL A 531 22.72 3.17 -26.21
CA VAL A 531 21.38 3.19 -25.61
C VAL A 531 21.02 1.81 -25.06
N GLU A 532 21.19 0.73 -25.84
CA GLU A 532 20.96 -0.63 -25.37
C GLU A 532 21.91 -1.00 -24.21
N HIS A 533 23.20 -0.61 -24.26
CA HIS A 533 24.12 -0.84 -23.15
C HIS A 533 23.68 -0.14 -21.85
N LEU A 534 23.27 1.13 -21.91
CA LEU A 534 22.79 1.87 -20.74
C LEU A 534 21.47 1.30 -20.20
N CYS A 535 20.55 0.88 -21.08
CA CYS A 535 19.34 0.17 -20.67
C CYS A 535 19.64 -1.18 -20.01
N GLN A 536 20.57 -1.98 -20.56
CA GLN A 536 21.06 -3.23 -19.94
C GLN A 536 21.76 -2.98 -18.59
N GLN A 537 22.40 -1.82 -18.43
CA GLN A 537 22.94 -1.38 -17.14
C GLN A 537 21.86 -0.92 -16.15
N GLY A 538 20.58 -0.87 -16.52
CA GLY A 538 19.49 -0.47 -15.62
C GLY A 538 19.49 1.02 -15.30
N TYR A 539 19.81 1.87 -16.28
CA TYR A 539 19.45 3.29 -16.24
C TYR A 539 17.94 3.44 -16.48
N SER A 540 17.28 4.34 -15.77
CA SER A 540 15.83 4.53 -15.87
C SER A 540 15.45 5.25 -17.17
N VAL A 541 14.71 4.55 -18.03
CA VAL A 541 14.25 5.03 -19.35
C VAL A 541 13.21 6.15 -19.28
N ASN A 542 12.62 6.39 -18.10
CA ASN A 542 11.51 7.32 -17.86
C ASN A 542 11.87 8.51 -16.96
N VAL A 543 13.15 8.78 -16.71
CA VAL A 543 13.58 10.02 -16.04
C VAL A 543 13.20 11.22 -16.90
N VAL A 544 12.74 12.30 -16.28
CA VAL A 544 12.45 13.57 -16.94
C VAL A 544 13.43 14.66 -16.54
N ASP A 545 13.92 15.43 -17.53
CA ASP A 545 14.79 16.57 -17.32
C ASP A 545 14.05 17.81 -16.72
N ASN A 546 14.75 18.95 -16.64
CA ASN A 546 14.15 20.19 -16.18
C ASN A 546 13.03 20.69 -17.13
N ALA A 547 13.19 20.55 -18.45
CA ALA A 547 12.16 20.86 -19.45
C ALA A 547 11.01 19.84 -19.51
N GLY A 548 11.13 18.70 -18.82
CA GLY A 548 10.14 17.61 -18.77
C GLY A 548 10.28 16.55 -19.87
N TRP A 549 11.37 16.59 -20.64
CA TRP A 549 11.70 15.65 -21.70
C TRP A 549 12.20 14.34 -21.11
N THR A 550 11.93 13.23 -21.81
CA THR A 550 12.48 11.90 -21.49
C THR A 550 13.57 11.52 -22.50
N PRO A 551 14.40 10.49 -22.24
CA PRO A 551 15.24 9.89 -23.27
C PRO A 551 14.46 9.50 -24.54
N LEU A 552 13.19 9.08 -24.41
CA LEU A 552 12.34 8.77 -25.55
C LEU A 552 11.99 10.03 -26.36
N SER A 553 11.63 11.14 -25.72
CA SER A 553 11.41 12.43 -26.39
C SER A 553 12.67 12.91 -27.12
N GLU A 554 13.84 12.81 -26.46
CA GLU A 554 15.12 13.15 -27.06
C GLU A 554 15.46 12.29 -28.29
N ALA A 555 15.17 10.98 -28.24
CA ALA A 555 15.34 10.10 -29.40
C ALA A 555 14.38 10.45 -30.56
N VAL A 556 13.11 10.77 -30.25
CA VAL A 556 12.12 11.18 -31.26
C VAL A 556 12.52 12.50 -31.93
N ASN A 557 12.89 13.52 -31.16
CA ASN A 557 13.25 14.84 -31.66
C ASN A 557 14.51 14.87 -32.55
N HIS A 558 15.38 13.86 -32.44
CA HIS A 558 16.57 13.71 -33.28
C HIS A 558 16.37 12.67 -34.42
N GLU A 559 15.14 12.20 -34.66
CA GLU A 559 14.77 11.16 -35.64
C GLU A 559 15.50 9.80 -35.45
N ASN A 560 16.04 9.52 -34.25
CA ASN A 560 16.82 8.32 -33.95
C ASN A 560 15.91 7.08 -33.78
N TYR A 561 15.36 6.57 -34.88
CA TYR A 561 14.37 5.47 -34.90
C TYR A 561 14.81 4.22 -34.12
N GLU A 562 16.06 3.78 -34.27
CA GLU A 562 16.64 2.65 -33.56
C GLU A 562 16.71 2.90 -32.04
N ASN A 563 17.08 4.12 -31.61
CA ASN A 563 17.04 4.51 -30.19
C ASN A 563 15.61 4.48 -29.64
N VAL A 564 14.63 4.97 -30.41
CA VAL A 564 13.20 4.94 -30.05
C VAL A 564 12.74 3.48 -29.85
N ALA A 565 13.06 2.59 -30.79
CA ALA A 565 12.69 1.17 -30.71
C ALA A 565 13.32 0.47 -29.49
N ILE A 566 14.58 0.76 -29.17
CA ILE A 566 15.27 0.21 -27.99
C ILE A 566 14.65 0.74 -26.70
N LEU A 567 14.43 2.05 -26.57
CA LEU A 567 13.84 2.65 -25.37
C LEU A 567 12.42 2.11 -25.10
N ILE A 568 11.60 1.94 -26.13
CA ILE A 568 10.28 1.30 -26.03
C ILE A 568 10.41 -0.17 -25.58
N ARG A 569 11.33 -0.94 -26.17
CA ARG A 569 11.62 -2.34 -25.78
C ARG A 569 12.09 -2.48 -24.33
N TYR A 570 12.71 -1.45 -23.77
CA TYR A 570 13.11 -1.37 -22.35
C TYR A 570 12.08 -0.66 -21.45
N GLY A 571 10.85 -0.41 -21.91
CA GLY A 571 9.73 0.04 -21.09
C GLY A 571 9.57 1.56 -20.95
N ALA A 572 10.00 2.34 -21.95
CA ALA A 572 9.73 3.77 -21.98
C ALA A 572 8.22 4.06 -22.16
N ASP A 573 7.63 4.91 -21.32
CA ASP A 573 6.24 5.34 -21.44
C ASP A 573 6.10 6.38 -22.55
N VAL A 574 5.64 5.90 -23.71
CA VAL A 574 5.30 6.68 -24.92
C VAL A 574 4.29 7.81 -24.69
N ASN A 575 3.69 7.90 -23.49
CA ASN A 575 2.70 8.90 -23.11
C ASN A 575 3.20 9.98 -22.15
N ILE A 576 4.46 9.96 -21.67
CA ILE A 576 5.01 11.10 -20.91
C ILE A 576 4.97 12.35 -21.79
N ALA A 577 4.76 13.52 -21.18
CA ALA A 577 4.64 14.79 -21.89
C ALA A 577 5.57 15.85 -21.28
N SER A 578 6.11 16.72 -22.14
CA SER A 578 7.02 17.79 -21.73
C SER A 578 6.38 18.79 -20.74
N LYS A 579 7.21 19.60 -20.07
CA LYS A 579 6.74 20.78 -19.30
C LYS A 579 6.83 22.03 -20.16
N GLU A 580 7.95 22.21 -20.86
CA GLU A 580 8.23 23.32 -21.76
C GLU A 580 7.97 22.94 -23.23
N GLY A 581 7.78 23.94 -24.09
CA GLY A 581 7.59 23.76 -25.53
C GLY A 581 8.87 24.00 -26.33
N PHE A 582 8.99 23.33 -27.47
CA PHE A 582 10.12 23.50 -28.38
C PHE A 582 10.14 24.91 -29.01
N GLU A 583 11.31 25.39 -29.43
CA GLU A 583 11.44 26.58 -30.28
C GLU A 583 11.64 26.13 -31.73
N ASN A 584 10.55 26.13 -32.49
CA ASN A 584 10.54 25.69 -33.88
C ASN A 584 11.44 26.59 -34.75
N SER A 585 12.65 26.13 -35.06
CA SER A 585 13.64 26.89 -35.85
C SER A 585 13.25 27.18 -37.30
N SER A 586 12.12 26.62 -37.78
CA SER A 586 11.68 26.68 -39.19
C SER A 586 10.26 27.23 -39.43
N SER A 587 9.35 27.24 -38.45
CA SER A 587 7.97 27.72 -38.64
C SER A 587 7.80 29.20 -38.28
N ARG A 588 7.25 30.02 -39.19
CA ARG A 588 7.14 31.49 -39.04
C ARG A 588 6.01 31.96 -38.10
N ARG A 589 5.81 31.33 -36.94
CA ARG A 589 4.78 31.69 -35.95
C ARG A 589 5.26 31.51 -34.51
N GLU A 590 4.92 32.46 -33.66
CA GLU A 590 5.38 32.61 -32.27
C GLU A 590 4.56 31.73 -31.27
N VAL A 591 4.12 30.54 -31.69
CA VAL A 591 3.20 29.70 -30.91
C VAL A 591 3.96 28.56 -30.23
N ARG A 592 4.29 28.73 -28.95
CA ARG A 592 5.05 27.75 -28.17
C ARG A 592 4.14 26.65 -27.59
N HIS A 593 3.95 25.57 -28.34
CA HIS A 593 3.20 24.39 -27.88
C HIS A 593 3.94 23.69 -26.73
N THR A 594 3.39 23.75 -25.51
CA THR A 594 3.95 23.04 -24.34
C THR A 594 3.14 21.78 -24.02
N ARG A 595 3.73 20.82 -23.30
CA ARG A 595 3.07 19.54 -22.95
C ARG A 595 2.80 18.63 -24.15
N LEU A 596 3.77 18.58 -25.06
CA LEU A 596 3.81 17.63 -26.19
C LEU A 596 4.15 16.22 -25.67
N THR A 597 3.54 15.19 -26.26
CA THR A 597 3.97 13.79 -26.11
C THR A 597 4.89 13.37 -27.27
N PRO A 598 5.68 12.30 -27.14
CA PRO A 598 6.46 11.72 -28.25
C PRO A 598 5.66 11.53 -29.55
N LEU A 599 4.37 11.16 -29.46
CA LEU A 599 3.52 11.02 -30.66
C LEU A 599 3.14 12.37 -31.28
N MET A 600 2.86 13.41 -30.47
CA MET A 600 2.61 14.76 -31.00
C MET A 600 3.87 15.33 -31.66
N GLU A 601 5.03 15.11 -31.05
CA GLU A 601 6.33 15.55 -31.53
C GLU A 601 6.69 14.88 -32.87
N ALA A 602 6.56 13.55 -32.96
CA ALA A 602 6.72 12.83 -34.22
C ALA A 602 5.75 13.33 -35.31
N CYS A 603 4.50 13.65 -34.97
CA CYS A 603 3.54 14.21 -35.93
C CYS A 603 3.85 15.66 -36.33
N ALA A 604 4.38 16.47 -35.41
CA ALA A 604 4.75 17.87 -35.64
C ALA A 604 6.03 18.04 -36.48
N GLN A 605 6.90 17.02 -36.50
CA GLN A 605 8.12 16.98 -37.33
C GLN A 605 7.98 16.11 -38.59
N GLY A 606 6.89 15.35 -38.71
CA GLY A 606 6.59 14.51 -39.88
C GLY A 606 7.25 13.13 -39.85
N PHE A 607 7.69 12.62 -38.70
CA PHE A 607 8.37 11.34 -38.58
C PHE A 607 7.37 10.17 -38.57
N GLU A 608 6.79 9.81 -39.72
CA GLU A 608 5.65 8.89 -39.79
C GLU A 608 5.99 7.47 -39.31
N LYS A 609 7.23 7.02 -39.51
CA LYS A 609 7.74 5.73 -39.03
C LYS A 609 7.80 5.66 -37.51
N ILE A 610 8.31 6.72 -36.88
CA ILE A 610 8.37 6.87 -35.42
C ILE A 610 6.95 6.99 -34.86
N ALA A 611 6.08 7.77 -35.51
CA ALA A 611 4.69 7.93 -35.09
C ALA A 611 3.90 6.60 -35.15
N LYS A 612 4.09 5.78 -36.18
CA LYS A 612 3.52 4.41 -36.24
C LYS A 612 4.02 3.52 -35.09
N LEU A 613 5.33 3.46 -34.89
CA LEU A 613 5.94 2.67 -33.82
C LEU A 613 5.41 3.05 -32.42
N LEU A 614 5.20 4.35 -32.17
CA LEU A 614 4.60 4.84 -30.93
C LEU A 614 3.11 4.45 -30.79
N ILE A 615 2.33 4.51 -31.86
CA ILE A 615 0.91 4.10 -31.90
C ILE A 615 0.76 2.60 -31.62
N GLU A 616 1.59 1.78 -32.25
CA GLU A 616 1.65 0.32 -32.08
C GLU A 616 1.98 -0.05 -30.62
N ASN A 617 2.85 0.74 -29.97
CA ASN A 617 3.24 0.55 -28.57
C ASN A 617 2.41 1.38 -27.56
N GLY A 618 1.16 1.72 -27.92
CA GLY A 618 0.17 2.22 -26.95
C GLY A 618 0.16 3.74 -26.70
N ALA A 619 0.63 4.55 -27.65
CA ALA A 619 0.49 6.00 -27.57
C ALA A 619 -0.98 6.45 -27.67
N LYS A 620 -1.34 7.38 -26.78
CA LYS A 620 -2.70 7.89 -26.59
C LYS A 620 -3.04 9.00 -27.57
N LEU A 621 -3.80 8.64 -28.61
CA LEU A 621 -4.25 9.53 -29.69
C LEU A 621 -5.11 10.71 -29.16
N GLU A 622 -5.83 10.49 -28.06
CA GLU A 622 -6.78 11.43 -27.46
C GLU A 622 -6.13 12.50 -26.57
N LYS A 623 -4.84 12.37 -26.24
CA LYS A 623 -4.12 13.39 -25.48
C LYS A 623 -4.04 14.71 -26.26
N ARG A 624 -4.00 15.81 -25.50
CA ARG A 624 -3.92 17.18 -26.01
C ARG A 624 -2.85 17.98 -25.26
N ASP A 625 -2.14 18.80 -26.00
CA ASP A 625 -1.13 19.73 -25.48
C ASP A 625 -1.77 20.92 -24.72
N SER A 626 -0.98 21.90 -24.29
CA SER A 626 -1.49 23.08 -23.57
C SER A 626 -2.39 24.00 -24.39
N LEU A 627 -2.38 23.87 -25.71
CA LEU A 627 -3.22 24.60 -26.65
C LEU A 627 -4.38 23.73 -27.18
N GLY A 628 -4.59 22.53 -26.63
CA GLY A 628 -5.70 21.65 -27.00
C GLY A 628 -5.48 20.82 -28.27
N TYR A 629 -4.30 20.86 -28.89
CA TYR A 629 -4.00 20.15 -30.12
C TYR A 629 -3.68 18.67 -29.79
N SER A 630 -4.37 17.75 -30.46
CA SER A 630 -4.05 16.33 -30.48
C SER A 630 -2.97 16.03 -31.54
N ALA A 631 -2.32 14.87 -31.49
CA ALA A 631 -1.26 14.52 -32.45
C ALA A 631 -1.72 14.59 -33.93
N TYR A 632 -2.98 14.24 -34.21
CA TYR A 632 -3.60 14.42 -35.52
C TYR A 632 -3.63 15.90 -35.99
N ASN A 633 -3.81 16.85 -35.08
CA ASN A 633 -3.81 18.28 -35.40
C ASN A 633 -2.39 18.76 -35.79
N HIS A 634 -1.38 18.26 -35.09
CA HIS A 634 0.04 18.49 -35.41
C HIS A 634 0.41 17.92 -36.79
N LEU A 635 -0.10 16.72 -37.12
CA LEU A 635 0.05 16.11 -38.45
C LEU A 635 -0.62 16.96 -39.55
N GLU A 636 -1.86 17.44 -39.33
CA GLU A 636 -2.54 18.31 -40.28
C GLU A 636 -1.84 19.66 -40.49
N GLU A 637 -1.28 20.24 -39.41
CA GLU A 637 -0.54 21.51 -39.49
C GLU A 637 0.80 21.33 -40.22
N TYR A 638 1.53 20.23 -39.96
CA TYR A 638 2.74 19.87 -40.71
C TYR A 638 2.48 19.68 -42.21
N ILE A 639 1.47 18.87 -42.56
CA ILE A 639 1.09 18.60 -43.96
C ILE A 639 0.63 19.89 -44.68
N ARG A 640 -0.03 20.81 -43.96
CA ARG A 640 -0.43 22.12 -44.49
C ARG A 640 0.76 23.01 -44.82
N GLU A 641 1.84 22.96 -44.03
CA GLU A 641 3.00 23.86 -44.19
C GLU A 641 4.08 23.29 -45.11
N ASN A 642 4.33 21.97 -45.09
CA ASN A 642 5.37 21.32 -45.89
C ASN A 642 4.84 20.64 -47.18
N GLY A 643 3.53 20.43 -47.28
CA GLY A 643 2.88 19.75 -48.40
C GLY A 643 2.62 18.26 -48.15
N TYR A 644 1.93 17.61 -49.10
CA TYR A 644 1.55 16.19 -49.01
C TYR A 644 2.55 15.28 -49.75
N THR A 645 3.35 14.48 -49.04
CA THR A 645 3.97 13.28 -49.63
C THR A 645 2.96 12.12 -49.75
N GLU A 646 3.23 11.12 -50.59
CA GLU A 646 2.37 9.92 -50.65
C GLU A 646 2.42 9.11 -49.34
N GLU A 647 3.57 9.10 -48.66
CA GLU A 647 3.76 8.42 -47.37
C GLU A 647 2.93 9.10 -46.26
N GLN A 648 2.81 10.43 -46.30
CA GLN A 648 1.97 11.22 -45.39
C GLN A 648 0.48 11.08 -45.69
N LYS A 649 0.08 10.97 -46.96
CA LYS A 649 -1.31 10.61 -47.30
C LYS A 649 -1.67 9.25 -46.72
N LEU A 650 -0.80 8.25 -46.91
CA LEU A 650 -1.03 6.89 -46.41
C LEU A 650 -1.04 6.86 -44.87
N PHE A 651 -0.15 7.59 -44.21
CA PHE A 651 -0.14 7.68 -42.75
C PHE A 651 -1.35 8.45 -42.20
N LYS A 652 -1.80 9.53 -42.84
CA LYS A 652 -3.01 10.26 -42.47
C LYS A 652 -4.26 9.36 -42.56
N VAL A 653 -4.43 8.63 -43.66
CA VAL A 653 -5.57 7.70 -43.82
C VAL A 653 -5.57 6.65 -42.72
N TYR A 654 -4.42 6.02 -42.45
CA TYR A 654 -4.23 5.07 -41.34
C TYR A 654 -4.56 5.69 -39.96
N PHE A 655 -4.12 6.93 -39.70
CA PHE A 655 -4.43 7.65 -38.46
C PHE A 655 -5.94 7.91 -38.34
N GLU A 656 -6.60 8.35 -39.41
CA GLU A 656 -8.05 8.57 -39.42
C GLU A 656 -8.85 7.27 -39.22
N GLU A 657 -8.39 6.15 -39.77
CA GLU A 657 -9.01 4.83 -39.60
C GLU A 657 -8.92 4.37 -38.14
N LEU A 658 -7.73 4.39 -37.54
CA LEU A 658 -7.53 4.07 -36.12
C LEU A 658 -8.35 4.97 -35.16
N MET A 659 -8.51 6.25 -35.49
CA MET A 659 -9.32 7.18 -34.69
C MET A 659 -10.81 6.81 -34.74
N LYS A 660 -11.31 6.34 -35.90
CA LYS A 660 -12.69 5.85 -36.08
C LYS A 660 -12.90 4.55 -35.30
N GLU A 661 -12.00 3.58 -35.45
CA GLU A 661 -12.07 2.28 -34.74
C GLU A 661 -12.09 2.45 -33.21
N ARG A 662 -11.26 3.36 -32.68
CA ARG A 662 -11.14 3.62 -31.24
C ARG A 662 -12.17 4.61 -30.68
N ASN A 663 -13.20 4.98 -31.47
CA ASN A 663 -14.25 5.96 -31.12
C ASN A 663 -13.70 7.33 -30.64
N VAL A 664 -12.51 7.74 -31.11
CA VAL A 664 -11.90 9.00 -30.70
C VAL A 664 -12.47 10.15 -31.53
N SER A 665 -13.20 11.06 -30.88
CA SER A 665 -13.81 12.20 -31.58
C SER A 665 -12.76 13.10 -32.25
N LEU A 666 -12.87 13.22 -33.59
CA LEU A 666 -12.04 14.05 -34.45
C LEU A 666 -12.01 15.55 -34.08
N ASN A 667 -12.96 16.01 -33.27
CA ASN A 667 -13.31 17.39 -32.93
C ASN A 667 -12.29 18.46 -33.39
N VAL A 668 -12.42 18.89 -34.66
CA VAL A 668 -11.46 19.74 -35.40
C VAL A 668 -11.53 21.22 -34.99
N ALA A 669 -12.13 21.51 -33.83
CA ALA A 669 -12.24 22.85 -33.28
C ALA A 669 -10.91 23.27 -32.63
N ALA A 670 -10.02 23.86 -33.42
CA ALA A 670 -8.91 24.64 -32.87
C ALA A 670 -9.47 25.69 -31.89
N PRO A 671 -8.98 25.78 -30.65
CA PRO A 671 -9.46 26.80 -29.71
C PRO A 671 -9.17 28.18 -30.27
N ARG A 672 -10.11 29.10 -30.06
CA ARG A 672 -10.14 30.43 -30.69
C ARG A 672 -8.80 31.14 -30.55
N ALA A 673 -8.24 31.56 -31.69
CA ALA A 673 -7.15 32.51 -31.70
C ALA A 673 -7.57 33.78 -30.94
N VAL A 674 -6.76 34.21 -29.98
CA VAL A 674 -6.85 35.54 -29.39
C VAL A 674 -6.21 36.51 -30.38
N LEU A 675 -6.99 36.91 -31.39
CA LEU A 675 -6.69 38.04 -32.24
C LEU A 675 -7.38 39.26 -31.63
N GLU A 676 -6.60 40.26 -31.23
CA GLU A 676 -7.13 41.53 -30.74
C GLU A 676 -7.79 42.32 -31.88
N GLU A 677 -9.01 42.82 -31.67
CA GLU A 677 -9.71 43.64 -32.67
C GLU A 677 -9.13 45.07 -32.74
N THR A 678 -8.03 45.24 -33.48
CA THR A 678 -7.55 46.57 -33.89
C THR A 678 -8.37 47.08 -35.08
N GLN A 679 -9.50 47.73 -34.79
CA GLN A 679 -10.33 48.39 -35.80
C GLN A 679 -9.65 49.63 -36.39
N GLU A 680 -8.88 49.48 -37.47
CA GLU A 680 -8.56 50.61 -38.34
C GLU A 680 -9.77 50.98 -39.20
N SER A 681 -10.40 52.12 -38.91
CA SER A 681 -11.22 52.84 -39.90
C SER A 681 -10.69 54.27 -40.05
N ASN A 682 -10.08 54.53 -41.21
CA ASN A 682 -9.46 55.81 -41.53
C ASN A 682 -10.50 56.93 -41.69
N THR A 683 -10.37 58.03 -40.96
CA THR A 683 -10.76 59.37 -41.45
C THR A 683 -9.79 60.45 -40.98
N GLN A 684 -9.58 61.45 -41.83
CA GLN A 684 -8.49 62.42 -41.71
C GLN A 684 -8.85 63.62 -40.82
N ARG A 685 -7.90 64.13 -40.03
CA ARG A 685 -7.48 65.56 -40.01
C ARG A 685 -6.35 65.88 -39.02
N MET A 686 -5.40 66.67 -39.50
CA MET A 686 -4.53 67.58 -38.72
C MET A 686 -4.90 69.05 -39.13
N PRO A 687 -4.38 70.15 -38.53
CA PRO A 687 -3.34 70.23 -37.49
C PRO A 687 -3.58 71.22 -36.30
N ALA A 688 -3.00 70.89 -35.13
CA ALA A 688 -2.31 71.81 -34.18
C ALA A 688 -3.11 73.00 -33.54
N PRO A 689 -2.55 73.89 -32.65
CA PRO A 689 -1.18 73.95 -32.10
C PRO A 689 -1.00 74.32 -30.59
N VAL A 690 0.28 74.34 -30.14
CA VAL A 690 0.89 75.00 -28.94
C VAL A 690 0.87 74.27 -27.56
N GLN A 691 1.92 74.56 -26.76
CA GLN A 691 2.38 74.03 -25.45
C GLN A 691 1.94 74.98 -24.27
N PRO A 692 2.51 75.06 -23.02
CA PRO A 692 3.73 74.42 -22.45
C PRO A 692 3.88 74.09 -20.93
N SER A 693 4.71 73.07 -20.66
CA SER A 693 5.82 73.04 -19.65
C SER A 693 5.59 73.00 -18.12
N GLN A 694 6.70 72.68 -17.42
CA GLN A 694 7.02 72.83 -15.97
C GLN A 694 6.48 71.73 -15.01
N THR A 695 7.22 71.24 -13.99
CA THR A 695 8.58 71.61 -13.49
C THR A 695 9.30 70.43 -12.79
N SER A 696 10.63 70.52 -12.67
CA SER A 696 11.47 69.74 -11.72
C SER A 696 12.34 70.72 -10.91
N PRO A 697 12.76 70.39 -9.66
CA PRO A 697 14.19 70.13 -9.42
C PRO A 697 14.51 69.08 -8.29
N ILE A 698 15.51 68.19 -8.45
CA ILE A 698 16.94 68.26 -8.01
C ILE A 698 17.13 68.32 -6.47
N ILE A 699 17.90 67.40 -5.83
CA ILE A 699 19.30 67.57 -5.33
C ILE A 699 19.82 66.17 -4.85
N ARG A 700 20.85 65.55 -5.48
CA ARG A 700 22.31 65.48 -5.13
C ARG A 700 22.64 64.67 -3.84
N ASP A 701 23.81 64.06 -3.60
CA ASP A 701 25.12 63.76 -4.24
C ASP A 701 25.81 62.66 -3.35
N ARG A 702 26.97 61.98 -3.54
CA ARG A 702 28.13 61.86 -4.47
C ARG A 702 28.64 60.39 -4.36
N LYS A 703 29.33 59.74 -5.33
CA LYS A 703 30.78 59.79 -5.72
C LYS A 703 31.76 59.59 -4.55
N ARG A 704 32.91 58.88 -4.66
CA ARG A 704 33.69 58.46 -5.86
C ARG A 704 34.63 57.25 -5.59
N MET A 705 35.25 56.69 -6.64
CA MET A 705 36.25 55.59 -6.59
C MET A 705 37.61 56.01 -5.99
N ASN A 706 38.44 55.04 -5.51
CA ASN A 706 39.70 54.67 -6.20
C ASN A 706 40.42 53.39 -5.67
N ARG A 707 41.63 53.10 -6.21
CA ARG A 707 42.31 51.79 -6.27
C ARG A 707 43.43 51.55 -5.22
N SER A 708 43.75 50.25 -5.05
CA SER A 708 45.08 49.59 -4.99
C SER A 708 46.07 49.70 -3.80
N SER A 709 46.42 48.49 -3.29
CA SER A 709 47.77 47.90 -3.06
C SER A 709 48.68 48.23 -1.85
N ALA A 710 49.19 47.14 -1.25
CA ALA A 710 50.41 46.95 -0.43
C ALA A 710 50.49 47.60 0.98
N GLY A 711 51.17 47.00 1.98
CA GLY A 711 51.78 45.64 2.05
C GLY A 711 52.80 45.49 3.21
N SER A 712 53.31 44.25 3.43
CA SER A 712 54.49 43.89 4.26
C SER A 712 54.33 43.99 5.82
N GLU A 713 55.01 43.23 6.69
CA GLU A 713 55.88 42.05 6.51
C GLU A 713 56.17 41.23 7.81
N ASN A 714 56.97 40.14 7.65
CA ASN A 714 57.74 39.37 8.63
C ASN A 714 57.04 38.24 9.46
N SER A 715 57.64 37.05 9.62
CA SER A 715 58.82 36.43 8.94
C SER A 715 58.91 34.91 9.23
N VAL A 716 59.81 34.17 8.53
CA VAL A 716 60.34 32.82 8.90
C VAL A 716 59.34 31.64 8.76
N LYS A 717 59.63 30.39 8.34
CA LYS A 717 60.68 29.58 7.62
C LYS A 717 59.97 28.26 7.17
N ARG A 718 60.33 27.42 6.16
CA ARG A 718 61.36 27.37 5.10
C ARG A 718 60.82 26.53 3.89
N LYS A 719 61.66 25.75 3.18
CA LYS A 719 61.42 24.85 2.01
C LYS A 719 62.61 23.83 1.92
N PRO A 720 62.76 22.88 0.95
CA PRO A 720 62.10 22.64 -0.36
C PRO A 720 61.35 21.26 -0.41
N THR A 721 61.22 20.38 -1.44
CA THR A 721 61.85 20.16 -2.78
C THR A 721 60.97 19.27 -3.71
N SER A 722 61.37 19.07 -4.97
CA SER A 722 60.87 18.08 -5.97
C SER A 722 62.01 17.10 -6.38
N PRO A 723 61.79 15.95 -7.07
CA PRO A 723 61.53 15.90 -8.53
C PRO A 723 60.70 14.68 -9.07
N THR A 724 60.67 14.50 -10.40
CA THR A 724 60.12 13.37 -11.21
C THR A 724 61.25 12.55 -11.88
N PRO A 725 60.99 11.68 -12.89
CA PRO A 725 60.34 10.35 -12.93
C PRO A 725 61.41 9.21 -13.07
N PRO A 726 61.14 7.95 -13.54
CA PRO A 726 60.97 7.65 -15.00
C PRO A 726 60.11 6.40 -15.34
N LEU A 727 60.04 6.02 -16.62
CA LEU A 727 59.60 4.69 -17.08
C LEU A 727 60.70 3.63 -16.87
N SER A 728 60.33 2.35 -16.77
CA SER A 728 61.12 1.27 -17.39
C SER A 728 60.28 0.03 -17.71
N THR A 729 60.61 -0.64 -18.82
CA THR A 729 60.01 -1.90 -19.28
C THR A 729 60.66 -3.12 -18.61
N LYS A 730 59.89 -4.19 -18.37
CA LYS A 730 60.45 -5.55 -18.35
C LYS A 730 59.63 -6.50 -19.21
N ILE A 731 60.17 -6.81 -20.38
CA ILE A 731 59.83 -8.00 -21.15
C ILE A 731 60.57 -9.18 -20.51
N ILE A 732 59.84 -10.23 -20.12
CA ILE A 732 60.36 -11.61 -20.13
C ILE A 732 59.33 -12.43 -20.93
N SER A 733 59.83 -13.34 -21.75
CA SER A 733 59.07 -14.06 -22.77
C SER A 733 59.34 -15.56 -22.66
N ARG A 734 58.53 -16.38 -23.37
CA ARG A 734 58.68 -17.84 -23.54
C ARG A 734 58.29 -18.65 -22.28
N GLN A 735 57.80 -19.89 -22.34
CA GLN A 735 57.45 -20.85 -23.42
C GLN A 735 56.46 -21.89 -22.78
N ASN A 736 55.60 -22.69 -23.43
CA ASN A 736 55.50 -23.27 -24.79
C ASN A 736 54.02 -23.53 -25.18
N THR A 737 53.75 -23.72 -26.48
CA THR A 737 52.68 -24.62 -27.01
C THR A 737 53.28 -25.98 -27.37
N PRO A 738 52.52 -27.10 -27.33
CA PRO A 738 51.79 -27.62 -28.51
C PRO A 738 50.40 -28.22 -28.15
N ASP A 739 49.53 -28.72 -29.03
CA ASP A 739 49.27 -28.54 -30.49
C ASP A 739 47.81 -29.05 -30.77
N VAL A 740 47.01 -28.38 -31.61
CA VAL A 740 46.77 -28.65 -33.05
C VAL A 740 46.31 -30.07 -33.42
N ILE A 741 45.00 -30.20 -33.69
CA ILE A 741 44.45 -30.95 -34.85
C ILE A 741 43.30 -30.12 -35.45
N GLU A 742 43.34 -29.85 -36.76
CA GLU A 742 42.22 -29.30 -37.54
C GLU A 742 41.41 -30.42 -38.21
N MET A 743 40.19 -30.14 -38.70
CA MET A 743 39.96 -30.09 -40.15
C MET A 743 38.56 -29.57 -40.56
N ARG A 744 38.59 -28.48 -41.33
CA ARG A 744 37.80 -28.20 -42.57
C ARG A 744 36.28 -27.90 -42.51
N THR A 745 35.98 -26.79 -43.18
CA THR A 745 34.70 -26.26 -43.70
C THR A 745 34.39 -26.90 -45.10
N PRO A 746 33.42 -26.50 -45.97
CA PRO A 746 32.61 -25.26 -45.97
C PRO A 746 31.16 -25.22 -46.57
N VAL A 747 30.48 -24.07 -46.37
CA VAL A 747 29.65 -23.32 -47.37
C VAL A 747 28.25 -23.85 -47.82
N ARG A 748 27.20 -23.15 -47.30
CA ARG A 748 26.19 -22.32 -48.03
C ARG A 748 25.12 -22.98 -48.94
N VAL A 749 23.83 -22.63 -48.72
CA VAL A 749 22.88 -21.96 -49.67
C VAL A 749 21.44 -21.87 -49.07
N SER A 750 20.68 -20.83 -49.46
CA SER A 750 19.30 -20.46 -49.06
C SER A 750 18.21 -21.11 -49.97
N PRO A 751 16.92 -20.67 -50.06
CA PRO A 751 16.01 -19.91 -49.17
C PRO A 751 14.60 -20.59 -49.00
N PRO A 752 13.62 -20.02 -48.26
CA PRO A 752 12.25 -20.59 -48.15
C PRO A 752 11.22 -20.04 -49.17
N SER A 753 10.36 -20.91 -49.71
CA SER A 753 9.12 -20.60 -50.49
C SER A 753 8.35 -21.92 -50.80
N VAL A 754 7.03 -22.05 -51.06
CA VAL A 754 5.83 -21.16 -50.99
C VAL A 754 4.54 -22.03 -51.13
N ARG A 755 3.34 -21.50 -50.79
CA ARG A 755 1.95 -22.09 -50.91
C ARG A 755 1.60 -23.20 -49.89
N GLN A 756 0.43 -23.25 -49.22
CA GLN A 756 -1.00 -23.19 -49.65
C GLN A 756 -1.39 -24.41 -50.52
N THR A 757 -2.44 -25.20 -50.26
CA THR A 757 -3.77 -24.92 -49.67
C THR A 757 -4.30 -26.04 -48.74
N THR A 758 -5.48 -25.78 -48.15
CA THR A 758 -6.32 -26.63 -47.27
C THR A 758 -7.10 -27.75 -48.02
N PRO A 759 -8.02 -28.52 -47.39
CA PRO A 759 -7.93 -29.27 -46.10
C PRO A 759 -8.49 -30.73 -46.19
N LEU A 760 -8.29 -31.59 -45.16
CA LEU A 760 -9.38 -32.38 -44.54
C LEU A 760 -8.96 -33.18 -43.27
N ALA A 761 -9.96 -33.45 -42.41
CA ALA A 761 -10.15 -34.64 -41.55
C ALA A 761 -9.04 -35.10 -40.55
N ALA A 762 -9.16 -34.60 -39.31
CA ALA A 762 -9.14 -35.36 -38.05
C ALA A 762 -8.33 -36.68 -37.92
N THR A 763 -7.20 -36.64 -37.19
CA THR A 763 -6.88 -37.56 -36.07
C THR A 763 -5.59 -37.11 -35.34
N ALA A 764 -5.71 -36.29 -34.29
CA ALA A 764 -4.59 -35.95 -33.38
C ALA A 764 -5.10 -35.38 -32.04
N ALA A 765 -5.65 -36.21 -31.16
CA ALA A 765 -6.11 -35.80 -29.83
C ALA A 765 -5.10 -36.21 -28.74
N THR A 766 -3.98 -35.49 -28.64
CA THR A 766 -3.02 -35.60 -27.52
C THR A 766 -2.14 -34.36 -27.41
N SER A 767 -1.88 -33.91 -26.18
CA SER A 767 -0.88 -32.89 -25.81
C SER A 767 -1.10 -31.45 -26.35
N MET A 768 -2.08 -30.76 -25.77
CA MET A 768 -1.94 -29.32 -25.44
C MET A 768 -2.49 -29.09 -24.03
N ALA A 769 -1.91 -28.15 -23.28
CA ALA A 769 -2.42 -27.77 -21.96
C ALA A 769 -3.58 -26.77 -22.10
N CYS A 770 -4.68 -27.00 -21.38
CA CYS A 770 -5.85 -26.12 -21.45
C CYS A 770 -5.63 -24.83 -20.65
N CYS A 771 -5.68 -23.67 -21.32
CA CYS A 771 -5.77 -22.37 -20.67
C CYS A 771 -7.24 -21.90 -20.57
N PRO A 772 -7.63 -21.18 -19.51
CA PRO A 772 -8.97 -20.62 -19.40
C PRO A 772 -9.19 -19.48 -20.41
N VAL A 773 -10.41 -19.38 -20.93
CA VAL A 773 -10.81 -18.45 -22.01
C VAL A 773 -11.99 -17.60 -21.54
N ARG A 774 -11.99 -16.31 -21.88
CA ARG A 774 -13.10 -15.38 -21.63
C ARG A 774 -13.91 -15.15 -22.91
N VAL A 775 -15.22 -14.99 -22.74
CA VAL A 775 -16.20 -14.78 -23.82
C VAL A 775 -16.79 -13.39 -23.70
N PHE A 776 -16.83 -12.63 -24.80
CA PHE A 776 -17.41 -11.29 -24.86
C PHE A 776 -18.46 -11.17 -25.98
N PHE A 777 -19.59 -10.51 -25.69
CA PHE A 777 -20.61 -10.14 -26.67
C PHE A 777 -20.44 -8.66 -27.06
N VAL A 778 -20.43 -8.36 -28.36
CA VAL A 778 -20.31 -6.98 -28.85
C VAL A 778 -21.69 -6.32 -28.95
N ASN A 779 -21.82 -5.08 -28.44
CA ASN A 779 -23.02 -4.22 -28.52
C ASN A 779 -24.37 -4.85 -28.06
N PRO A 780 -24.53 -5.21 -26.77
CA PRO A 780 -25.81 -5.67 -26.24
C PRO A 780 -26.88 -4.54 -26.24
N PRO A 781 -28.11 -4.77 -26.74
CA PRO A 781 -29.17 -3.76 -26.80
C PRO A 781 -29.81 -3.51 -25.42
N ASN A 782 -29.10 -2.75 -24.60
CA ASN A 782 -29.36 -2.45 -23.19
C ASN A 782 -30.83 -2.07 -22.90
N ASP A 783 -31.48 -1.29 -23.77
CA ASP A 783 -32.87 -0.83 -23.56
C ASP A 783 -33.94 -1.88 -23.93
N GLN A 784 -33.66 -2.84 -24.83
CA GLN A 784 -34.58 -3.95 -25.06
C GLN A 784 -34.57 -4.91 -23.87
N ILE A 785 -33.40 -5.21 -23.30
CA ILE A 785 -33.26 -6.05 -22.09
C ILE A 785 -33.99 -5.38 -20.91
N LYS A 786 -33.84 -4.07 -20.70
CA LYS A 786 -34.63 -3.32 -19.71
C LYS A 786 -36.13 -3.49 -19.92
N ASN A 787 -36.65 -3.20 -21.11
CA ASN A 787 -38.09 -3.33 -21.40
C ASN A 787 -38.59 -4.77 -21.18
N MET A 788 -37.76 -5.78 -21.45
CA MET A 788 -38.07 -7.18 -21.16
C MET A 788 -38.15 -7.48 -19.65
N MET A 789 -37.28 -6.89 -18.82
CA MET A 789 -37.36 -7.02 -17.35
C MET A 789 -38.65 -6.40 -16.78
N TRP A 790 -39.10 -5.26 -17.31
CA TRP A 790 -40.36 -4.62 -16.89
C TRP A 790 -41.62 -5.40 -17.32
N SER A 791 -41.48 -6.37 -18.24
CA SER A 791 -42.59 -7.25 -18.67
C SER A 791 -42.87 -8.45 -17.74
N LEU A 792 -42.09 -8.64 -16.68
CA LEU A 792 -42.18 -9.82 -15.82
C LEU A 792 -43.19 -9.65 -14.66
N PRO A 793 -44.08 -10.64 -14.41
CA PRO A 793 -44.94 -10.66 -13.23
C PRO A 793 -44.16 -10.52 -11.91
N ARG A 794 -44.79 -9.90 -10.89
CA ARG A 794 -44.20 -9.64 -9.55
C ARG A 794 -43.80 -10.89 -8.73
N GLN A 795 -44.02 -12.08 -9.25
CA GLN A 795 -43.67 -13.37 -8.63
C GLN A 795 -42.70 -14.20 -9.49
N SER A 796 -42.11 -13.62 -10.55
CA SER A 796 -41.17 -14.31 -11.44
C SER A 796 -39.88 -14.68 -10.70
N THR A 797 -39.35 -15.88 -10.94
CA THR A 797 -38.10 -16.36 -10.32
C THR A 797 -36.87 -15.99 -11.16
N ILE A 798 -35.69 -16.11 -10.55
CA ILE A 798 -34.39 -15.97 -11.26
C ILE A 798 -34.30 -16.96 -12.44
N ALA A 799 -34.87 -18.17 -12.30
CA ALA A 799 -34.90 -19.17 -13.35
C ALA A 799 -35.84 -18.80 -14.53
N ASP A 800 -36.86 -17.98 -14.30
CA ASP A 800 -37.71 -17.44 -15.37
C ASP A 800 -37.00 -16.31 -16.13
N LEU A 801 -36.30 -15.43 -15.39
CA LEU A 801 -35.47 -14.37 -15.98
C LEU A 801 -34.33 -14.97 -16.84
N ARG A 802 -33.58 -15.95 -16.31
CA ARG A 802 -32.49 -16.63 -17.04
C ARG A 802 -33.01 -17.31 -18.32
N ARG A 803 -34.13 -18.04 -18.28
CA ARG A 803 -34.74 -18.64 -19.48
C ARG A 803 -35.18 -17.59 -20.50
N LYS A 804 -35.76 -16.46 -20.08
CA LYS A 804 -36.22 -15.40 -20.99
C LYS A 804 -35.06 -14.65 -21.66
N ILE A 805 -33.94 -14.47 -20.95
CA ILE A 805 -32.70 -13.92 -21.52
C ILE A 805 -32.04 -14.92 -22.48
N LEU A 806 -31.91 -16.20 -22.09
CA LEU A 806 -31.38 -17.26 -22.96
C LEU A 806 -32.19 -17.41 -24.26
N SER A 807 -33.52 -17.33 -24.19
CA SER A 807 -34.39 -17.36 -25.37
C SER A 807 -34.17 -16.19 -26.32
N TYR A 808 -33.74 -15.03 -25.82
CA TYR A 808 -33.44 -13.84 -26.62
C TYR A 808 -32.04 -13.94 -27.24
N LEU A 809 -31.04 -14.40 -26.46
CA LEU A 809 -29.69 -14.66 -26.97
C LEU A 809 -29.66 -15.78 -28.03
N LYS A 810 -30.48 -16.83 -27.88
CA LYS A 810 -30.66 -17.90 -28.88
C LYS A 810 -31.47 -17.49 -30.13
N SER A 811 -31.91 -16.22 -30.25
CA SER A 811 -32.75 -15.75 -31.38
C SER A 811 -32.30 -14.44 -32.04
N ALA A 812 -31.10 -13.95 -31.73
CA ALA A 812 -30.49 -12.81 -32.40
C ALA A 812 -29.02 -13.10 -32.74
N GLU A 813 -28.58 -12.63 -33.89
CA GLU A 813 -27.22 -12.79 -34.39
C GLU A 813 -26.29 -11.79 -33.67
N TYR A 814 -25.21 -12.30 -33.07
CA TYR A 814 -24.21 -11.51 -32.33
C TYR A 814 -22.80 -11.95 -32.68
N GLU A 815 -21.90 -10.98 -32.83
CA GLU A 815 -20.46 -11.24 -32.92
C GLU A 815 -19.93 -11.61 -31.52
N VAL A 816 -19.33 -12.79 -31.38
CA VAL A 816 -18.77 -13.30 -30.12
C VAL A 816 -17.25 -13.39 -30.23
N ARG A 817 -16.52 -12.76 -29.31
CA ARG A 817 -15.05 -12.79 -29.30
C ARG A 817 -14.53 -13.58 -28.11
N LEU A 818 -13.51 -14.42 -28.38
CA LEU A 818 -12.82 -15.24 -27.40
C LEU A 818 -11.43 -14.66 -27.12
N GLN A 819 -11.07 -14.56 -25.84
CA GLN A 819 -9.77 -14.03 -25.40
C GLN A 819 -9.15 -14.93 -24.34
N THR A 820 -7.86 -15.23 -24.47
CA THR A 820 -7.04 -15.96 -23.49
C THR A 820 -6.73 -15.11 -22.26
N HIS A 821 -6.17 -15.73 -21.22
CA HIS A 821 -5.74 -15.02 -20.01
C HIS A 821 -4.60 -14.01 -20.23
N ASP A 822 -3.78 -14.18 -21.28
CA ASP A 822 -2.71 -13.23 -21.64
C ASP A 822 -3.19 -12.06 -22.53
N GLY A 823 -4.46 -12.05 -22.92
CA GLY A 823 -5.08 -10.99 -23.72
C GLY A 823 -5.03 -11.22 -25.23
N THR A 824 -4.52 -12.34 -25.72
CA THR A 824 -4.59 -12.67 -27.15
C THR A 824 -6.00 -13.11 -27.58
N ASN A 825 -6.46 -12.60 -28.72
CA ASN A 825 -7.77 -12.96 -29.29
C ASN A 825 -7.66 -14.24 -30.12
N MET A 826 -8.66 -15.12 -30.04
CA MET A 826 -8.74 -16.33 -30.85
C MET A 826 -9.83 -16.24 -31.91
N GLU A 827 -9.47 -16.52 -33.16
CA GLU A 827 -10.42 -16.64 -34.27
C GLU A 827 -11.02 -18.05 -34.32
N TYR A 828 -12.35 -18.15 -34.20
CA TYR A 828 -13.13 -19.35 -34.43
C TYR A 828 -14.38 -18.99 -35.25
N SER A 829 -14.85 -19.91 -36.10
CA SER A 829 -16.06 -19.72 -36.90
C SER A 829 -17.35 -19.91 -36.07
N ASP A 830 -18.28 -18.96 -36.16
CA ASP A 830 -19.43 -18.80 -35.26
C ASP A 830 -20.35 -20.05 -35.13
N GLU A 831 -20.48 -20.84 -36.20
CA GLU A 831 -21.38 -22.01 -36.26
C GLU A 831 -21.06 -23.09 -35.21
N VAL A 832 -19.81 -23.23 -34.77
CA VAL A 832 -19.41 -24.25 -33.79
C VAL A 832 -19.83 -23.86 -32.37
N LEU A 833 -19.82 -22.56 -32.05
CA LEU A 833 -20.01 -22.07 -30.69
C LEU A 833 -21.47 -22.23 -30.24
N LEU A 834 -22.42 -21.88 -31.10
CA LEU A 834 -23.86 -21.94 -30.80
C LEU A 834 -24.36 -23.38 -30.55
N ALA A 835 -23.74 -24.39 -31.18
CA ALA A 835 -24.10 -25.79 -31.00
C ALA A 835 -23.67 -26.37 -29.63
N GLN A 836 -22.69 -25.75 -28.96
CA GLN A 836 -22.18 -26.21 -27.66
C GLN A 836 -22.84 -25.52 -26.46
N ILE A 837 -23.71 -24.52 -26.69
CA ILE A 837 -24.48 -23.82 -25.64
C ILE A 837 -25.73 -24.65 -25.27
N GLY A 838 -25.47 -25.80 -24.64
CA GLY A 838 -26.47 -26.60 -23.93
C GLY A 838 -27.04 -25.84 -22.73
N ASP A 839 -28.22 -26.24 -22.26
CA ASP A 839 -28.99 -25.45 -21.28
C ASP A 839 -28.35 -25.40 -19.87
N ASP A 840 -27.37 -26.26 -19.58
CA ASP A 840 -26.58 -26.25 -18.34
C ASP A 840 -25.46 -25.19 -18.31
N VAL A 841 -25.09 -24.58 -19.45
CA VAL A 841 -24.01 -23.57 -19.49
C VAL A 841 -24.37 -22.34 -18.66
N LYS A 842 -23.51 -21.98 -17.70
CA LYS A 842 -23.55 -20.68 -17.01
C LYS A 842 -23.13 -19.58 -17.99
N ILE A 843 -24.12 -18.93 -18.62
CA ILE A 843 -23.88 -17.69 -19.37
C ILE A 843 -24.04 -16.50 -18.43
N ASP A 844 -22.95 -16.12 -17.77
CA ASP A 844 -22.88 -14.90 -16.97
C ASP A 844 -22.54 -13.71 -17.89
N CYS A 845 -23.58 -12.97 -18.31
CA CYS A 845 -23.45 -11.86 -19.28
C CYS A 845 -22.89 -10.59 -18.62
N LEU A 846 -21.70 -10.15 -19.06
CA LEU A 846 -21.20 -8.81 -18.78
C LEU A 846 -22.07 -7.74 -19.48
N LEU A 847 -23.01 -7.15 -18.74
CA LEU A 847 -23.72 -5.95 -19.14
C LEU A 847 -23.12 -4.73 -18.42
N GLU A 848 -22.55 -3.79 -19.17
CA GLU A 848 -22.10 -2.50 -18.62
C GLU A 848 -23.31 -1.67 -18.13
N MET A 849 -23.65 -1.80 -16.85
CA MET A 849 -24.70 -1.01 -16.18
C MET A 849 -24.16 0.04 -15.20
N GLY A 850 -22.86 0.35 -15.24
CA GLY A 850 -22.22 1.35 -14.37
C GLY A 850 -22.89 2.73 -14.39
N SER A 851 -23.47 3.12 -15.52
CA SER A 851 -24.20 4.38 -15.71
C SER A 851 -25.57 4.44 -15.00
N ALA A 852 -26.20 3.29 -14.74
CA ALA A 852 -27.58 3.22 -14.24
C ALA A 852 -27.69 3.42 -12.72
N ALA A 853 -26.78 2.80 -11.95
CA ALA A 853 -26.81 2.81 -10.48
C ALA A 853 -26.83 4.22 -9.88
N LYS A 854 -26.19 5.19 -10.54
CA LYS A 854 -26.08 6.59 -10.10
C LYS A 854 -27.38 7.40 -10.23
N ILE A 855 -28.40 6.86 -10.91
CA ILE A 855 -29.73 7.47 -11.05
C ILE A 855 -30.72 6.89 -10.02
N TYR A 856 -30.61 5.61 -9.66
CA TYR A 856 -31.58 4.90 -8.82
C TYR A 856 -31.50 5.22 -7.31
N SER A 857 -30.44 5.88 -6.83
CA SER A 857 -30.30 6.23 -5.40
C SER A 857 -31.31 7.27 -4.89
N ASN A 858 -31.96 8.02 -5.77
CA ASN A 858 -32.80 9.18 -5.40
C ASN A 858 -34.32 8.93 -5.43
N SER A 859 -34.82 7.77 -5.87
CA SER A 859 -36.26 7.50 -5.97
C SER A 859 -36.84 6.84 -4.71
N LYS A 860 -37.58 7.59 -3.89
CA LYS A 860 -38.40 7.03 -2.79
C LYS A 860 -39.57 6.20 -3.36
N GLY A 861 -39.46 4.87 -3.37
CA GLY A 861 -40.62 4.00 -3.65
C GLY A 861 -40.37 2.68 -4.39
N ILE A 862 -39.28 1.95 -4.10
CA ILE A 862 -39.06 0.59 -4.64
C ILE A 862 -38.85 -0.39 -3.47
N SER A 863 -39.36 -1.61 -3.60
CA SER A 863 -39.27 -2.64 -2.55
C SER A 863 -37.82 -3.05 -2.27
N ARG A 864 -37.49 -3.18 -0.98
CA ARG A 864 -36.19 -3.66 -0.45
C ARG A 864 -35.70 -4.95 -1.12
N PHE A 865 -36.63 -5.79 -1.56
CA PHE A 865 -36.38 -7.09 -2.18
C PHE A 865 -35.59 -6.99 -3.50
N ILE A 866 -35.84 -5.97 -4.33
CA ILE A 866 -35.18 -5.81 -5.63
C ILE A 866 -33.73 -5.33 -5.44
N LEU A 867 -33.51 -4.36 -4.55
CA LEU A 867 -32.18 -3.80 -4.31
C LEU A 867 -31.21 -4.86 -3.77
N MET A 868 -31.70 -5.76 -2.92
CA MET A 868 -30.90 -6.84 -2.32
C MET A 868 -30.36 -7.83 -3.36
N HIS A 869 -31.12 -8.11 -4.44
CA HIS A 869 -30.70 -9.04 -5.48
C HIS A 869 -29.74 -8.41 -6.52
N VAL A 870 -29.70 -7.08 -6.64
CA VAL A 870 -28.68 -6.38 -7.44
C VAL A 870 -27.32 -6.43 -6.73
N VAL A 871 -27.29 -6.42 -5.39
CA VAL A 871 -26.05 -6.59 -4.60
C VAL A 871 -25.51 -8.02 -4.71
N VAL A 872 -26.36 -9.04 -4.70
CA VAL A 872 -25.95 -10.45 -4.89
C VAL A 872 -25.32 -10.72 -6.27
N LEU A 873 -25.53 -9.83 -7.25
CA LEU A 873 -24.85 -9.87 -8.56
C LEU A 873 -23.48 -9.15 -8.58
N TRP A 874 -23.03 -8.56 -7.48
CA TRP A 874 -21.65 -8.07 -7.30
C TRP A 874 -20.73 -9.14 -6.71
N ASP A 875 -21.24 -9.98 -5.81
CA ASP A 875 -20.45 -10.99 -5.09
C ASP A 875 -20.31 -12.34 -5.86
N LEU A 876 -20.63 -12.35 -7.16
CA LEU A 876 -20.61 -13.55 -8.02
C LEU A 876 -19.68 -13.40 -9.23
N VAL A 877 -18.41 -13.11 -8.98
CA VAL A 877 -17.33 -13.22 -9.97
C VAL A 877 -16.86 -14.68 -10.03
N ILE A 878 -17.37 -15.47 -10.97
CA ILE A 878 -16.92 -16.85 -11.22
C ILE A 878 -16.39 -17.00 -12.64
N VAL A 879 -15.19 -17.58 -12.76
CA VAL A 879 -14.55 -17.94 -14.03
C VAL A 879 -15.31 -19.10 -14.68
N CYS A 880 -15.65 -18.97 -15.96
CA CYS A 880 -16.20 -20.07 -16.74
C CYS A 880 -15.08 -21.04 -17.17
N ASN A 881 -14.77 -22.03 -16.32
CA ASN A 881 -14.11 -23.24 -16.78
C ASN A 881 -15.15 -24.11 -17.51
N ILE A 882 -14.91 -24.40 -18.79
CA ILE A 882 -15.62 -25.44 -19.53
C ILE A 882 -14.77 -26.70 -19.41
N ASP A 883 -15.22 -27.64 -18.60
CA ASP A 883 -14.59 -28.94 -18.40
C ASP A 883 -15.62 -30.02 -18.69
N TYR A 884 -15.30 -30.98 -19.56
CA TYR A 884 -16.23 -32.02 -20.01
C TYR A 884 -15.49 -33.32 -20.33
N SER A 885 -16.18 -34.44 -20.07
CA SER A 885 -15.67 -35.82 -20.03
C SER A 885 -14.82 -36.14 -18.78
N CYS A 886 -15.05 -37.26 -18.08
CA CYS A 886 -16.14 -38.22 -18.24
C CYS A 886 -16.52 -38.88 -16.91
N THR A 887 -17.80 -38.79 -16.53
CA THR A 887 -18.36 -39.62 -15.46
C THR A 887 -18.62 -41.03 -15.97
N SER A 888 -18.18 -42.03 -15.20
CA SER A 888 -18.57 -43.42 -15.42
C SER A 888 -18.77 -44.15 -14.09
N GLN A 889 -20.00 -44.64 -13.88
CA GLN A 889 -20.45 -45.47 -12.75
C GLN A 889 -20.58 -44.67 -11.43
N PHE A 890 -21.80 -44.37 -10.96
CA PHE A 890 -22.72 -45.25 -10.20
C PHE A 890 -22.07 -45.76 -8.89
N ILE A 891 -22.68 -45.60 -7.71
CA ILE A 891 -24.11 -45.38 -7.37
C ILE A 891 -24.33 -44.07 -6.62
#